data_AF-A0AAV1YUW2-F1
#
_entry.id   AF-A0AAV1YUW2-F1
#
_cell.length_a   1.000
_cell.length_b   1.000
_cell.length_c   1.000
_cell.angle_alpha   90.00
_cell.angle_beta   90.00
_cell.angle_gamma   90.00
#
_symmetry.space_group_name_H-M   'P 1'
#
loop_
_entity.id
_entity.type
_entity.pdbx_description
1 polymer ?
#
loop_
_entity_poly.entity_id
_entity_poly.type
_entity_poly.pdbx_seq_one_letter_code
_entity_poly.pdbx_strand_id
1 'polypeptide(L)'
;MLSGTTPDQKKEFLLEDAKNYRFLTCGGLAVPGVDDAYEFRNTVSAMSIMGLSTEDLCSIFKILSAVLLFGNMDFQQERNSDQAFLMETTVAQKIGTLLGLKVTDMTRAFIRPRIKVGRDFVSKAQTKEQAEFSVEAIAKACYERLFRWLVNRINRSLDRTKRQGASFIGILDIAGFEIFELNSFEQMCINYTNEKLQQLFNHTMFVLEQEEYQREGIEWKFIDFGLDLQPTIDLIEKKLQPMGILALLDEECWFPKATVKTFVDKLDTSHAMHPKYIKSDFRANADFSIIHYAGKVDYSADKWLLKNMDPLNENIVSLLQSSQDPFVVHIWKDAEIVGMAAATMGDTQFGARTRKGMFRTVSQLYKEQLAKLMATLRNTNPNFVRCIIPNHEKRAGKIDALLVLDQLRCNGVLEGIRICRQGFPNRIAFQEFRQRYELLTPNAIPKGFMDGKLACERMIYALDLDPNLYRIGQSKIFFRAGVLAHLEEERDLKISDLIIQFQAFCRGALSRRNFHKRLQQLNAIRIIQRNCAAYLKLRNWAWWRLYTKVKPLLQVTKQEEKLSAKEDELRQVKEKMEKAENDVSELNQKLVQLQEEKTTLAEQLQAETELCAEAEELRLRLQARKQELEDILQDMEARIEEEEERNQNLTSEKKKLQITIQDLEEQLEEEEGARQKLQLEKVTLDSKIKKIEEDYASLADSNQKVLKERKVLEEKLLEVSQNLSEEEEKSKHLSKLKSRHEATIAEIDEKLRREQQVRQELERASRKTESELNDVKEQLVEKKQQVEEIQSHLARKEEELTQALNRCDEEIIAKAQAQKMLRELENQLTEAQEDLEAEKEARAKAEKLKRDLNEELEALKNELLDSNNSSATQQALRTKMEEELNFLKRNLEEETALHQNQIVDLRQKHNVVVEKLNEQLDSIQKARQESERRRKQLENQAQELAMKLDDVERNKGEMAERAQKLQVFKLFPRLGRKKYE
;
A
#
# COMPACT_ATOMS: atom_id res chain seq x y z
N MET A 1 -28.81 -32.96 -7.67
CA MET A 1 -28.08 -33.88 -8.58
C MET A 1 -28.34 -35.34 -8.21
N LEU A 2 -27.92 -35.81 -7.01
CA LEU A 2 -28.07 -37.23 -6.60
C LEU A 2 -29.52 -37.76 -6.64
N SER A 3 -30.50 -36.92 -6.28
CA SER A 3 -31.93 -37.27 -6.26
C SER A 3 -32.65 -37.08 -7.60
N GLY A 4 -32.15 -36.19 -8.47
CA GLY A 4 -32.88 -35.70 -9.64
C GLY A 4 -32.41 -36.22 -11.00
N THR A 5 -31.26 -36.91 -11.06
CA THR A 5 -30.71 -37.48 -12.30
C THR A 5 -31.41 -38.77 -12.71
N THR A 6 -31.51 -39.01 -14.02
CA THR A 6 -32.06 -40.27 -14.56
C THR A 6 -31.11 -41.45 -14.29
N PRO A 7 -31.58 -42.72 -14.33
CA PRO A 7 -30.73 -43.88 -14.13
C PRO A 7 -29.52 -43.95 -15.10
N ASP A 8 -29.70 -43.49 -16.34
CA ASP A 8 -28.62 -43.44 -17.33
C ASP A 8 -27.59 -42.37 -16.98
N GLN A 9 -28.04 -41.18 -16.58
CA GLN A 9 -27.17 -40.09 -16.09
C GLN A 9 -26.41 -40.50 -14.81
N LYS A 10 -27.03 -41.28 -13.91
CA LYS A 10 -26.35 -41.80 -12.72
C LYS A 10 -25.18 -42.71 -13.09
N LYS A 11 -25.33 -43.55 -14.12
CA LYS A 11 -24.24 -44.38 -14.64
C LYS A 11 -23.17 -43.54 -15.34
N GLU A 12 -23.58 -42.60 -16.17
CA GLU A 12 -22.67 -41.72 -16.93
C GLU A 12 -21.79 -40.86 -16.00
N PHE A 13 -22.38 -40.27 -14.97
CA PHE A 13 -21.68 -39.43 -14.00
C PHE A 13 -21.14 -40.19 -12.79
N LEU A 14 -21.22 -41.53 -12.77
CA LEU A 14 -20.71 -42.39 -11.69
C LEU A 14 -21.25 -42.00 -10.30
N LEU A 15 -22.55 -41.69 -10.23
CA LEU A 15 -23.21 -41.23 -9.00
C LEU A 15 -23.66 -42.40 -8.12
N GLU A 16 -23.39 -42.30 -6.84
CA GLU A 16 -23.77 -43.26 -5.81
C GLU A 16 -24.82 -42.68 -4.84
N ASP A 17 -25.22 -43.46 -3.83
CA ASP A 17 -26.09 -42.97 -2.76
C ASP A 17 -25.39 -41.87 -1.96
N ALA A 18 -26.16 -40.91 -1.44
CA ALA A 18 -25.62 -39.78 -0.67
C ALA A 18 -24.76 -40.23 0.54
N LYS A 19 -25.08 -41.40 1.13
CA LYS A 19 -24.34 -41.96 2.27
C LYS A 19 -22.93 -42.42 1.91
N ASN A 20 -22.65 -42.64 0.64
CA ASN A 20 -21.35 -43.12 0.18
C ASN A 20 -20.34 -41.98 -0.02
N TYR A 21 -20.74 -40.72 0.13
CA TYR A 21 -19.86 -39.56 -0.08
C TYR A 21 -19.41 -38.95 1.25
N ARG A 22 -18.10 -38.98 1.54
CA ARG A 22 -17.54 -38.50 2.82
C ARG A 22 -17.73 -36.99 3.04
N PHE A 23 -17.75 -36.19 1.98
CA PHE A 23 -18.03 -34.76 2.07
C PHE A 23 -19.48 -34.44 2.47
N LEU A 24 -20.40 -35.41 2.39
CA LEU A 24 -21.78 -35.27 2.87
C LEU A 24 -21.86 -35.83 4.31
N THR A 25 -21.29 -35.10 5.26
CA THR A 25 -21.09 -35.54 6.66
C THR A 25 -22.37 -35.97 7.39
N CYS A 26 -23.52 -35.38 7.06
CA CYS A 26 -24.82 -35.72 7.64
C CYS A 26 -25.73 -36.54 6.69
N GLY A 27 -25.18 -37.04 5.57
CA GLY A 27 -25.94 -37.73 4.53
C GLY A 27 -26.98 -36.84 3.84
N GLY A 28 -28.06 -37.46 3.35
CA GLY A 28 -29.17 -36.76 2.69
C GLY A 28 -30.18 -36.17 3.69
N LEU A 29 -29.89 -34.99 4.24
CA LEU A 29 -30.84 -34.25 5.06
C LEU A 29 -31.93 -33.62 4.19
N ALA A 30 -33.20 -33.91 4.50
CA ALA A 30 -34.33 -33.29 3.82
C ALA A 30 -34.56 -31.85 4.32
N VAL A 31 -34.64 -30.90 3.40
CA VAL A 31 -34.97 -29.51 3.72
C VAL A 31 -36.49 -29.35 3.76
N PRO A 32 -37.09 -28.85 4.86
CA PRO A 32 -38.54 -28.69 4.96
C PRO A 32 -39.11 -27.82 3.82
N GLY A 33 -40.08 -28.36 3.08
CA GLY A 33 -40.76 -27.65 2.00
C GLY A 33 -40.01 -27.62 0.65
N VAL A 34 -38.89 -28.33 0.53
CA VAL A 34 -38.09 -28.39 -0.70
C VAL A 34 -37.99 -29.83 -1.21
N ASP A 35 -38.29 -30.05 -2.49
CA ASP A 35 -38.06 -31.33 -3.19
C ASP A 35 -36.81 -31.22 -4.09
N ASP A 36 -35.72 -31.85 -3.67
CA ASP A 36 -34.43 -31.84 -4.38
C ASP A 36 -34.51 -32.34 -5.83
N ALA A 37 -35.42 -33.28 -6.12
CA ALA A 37 -35.59 -33.82 -7.46
C ALA A 37 -36.30 -32.81 -8.37
N TYR A 38 -37.30 -32.12 -7.83
CA TYR A 38 -37.96 -31.00 -8.51
C TYR A 38 -37.02 -29.83 -8.72
N GLU A 39 -36.29 -29.40 -7.68
CA GLU A 39 -35.34 -28.28 -7.76
C GLU A 39 -34.20 -28.54 -8.75
N PHE A 40 -33.72 -29.79 -8.83
CA PHE A 40 -32.74 -30.16 -9.85
C PHE A 40 -33.28 -29.97 -11.27
N ARG A 41 -34.50 -30.43 -11.56
CA ARG A 41 -35.13 -30.23 -12.89
C ARG A 41 -35.36 -28.75 -13.19
N ASN A 42 -35.81 -28.00 -12.19
CA ASN A 42 -36.01 -26.56 -12.31
C ASN A 42 -34.69 -25.83 -12.62
N THR A 43 -33.61 -26.17 -11.90
CA THR A 43 -32.27 -25.62 -12.12
C THR A 43 -31.72 -25.96 -13.51
N VAL A 44 -31.89 -27.21 -13.97
CA VAL A 44 -31.50 -27.62 -15.33
C VAL A 44 -32.25 -26.81 -16.38
N SER A 45 -33.57 -26.65 -16.22
CA SER A 45 -34.38 -25.84 -17.12
C SER A 45 -33.94 -24.37 -17.13
N ALA A 46 -33.63 -23.81 -15.95
CA ALA A 46 -33.12 -22.44 -15.84
C ALA A 46 -31.78 -22.27 -16.55
N MET A 47 -30.84 -23.22 -16.41
CA MET A 47 -29.57 -23.19 -17.12
C MET A 47 -29.76 -23.25 -18.65
N SER A 48 -30.70 -24.07 -19.13
CA SER A 48 -31.05 -24.11 -20.57
C SER A 48 -31.66 -22.80 -21.05
N ILE A 49 -32.54 -22.15 -20.28
CA ILE A 49 -33.09 -20.83 -20.59
C ILE A 49 -31.98 -19.77 -20.69
N MET A 50 -30.98 -19.86 -19.81
CA MET A 50 -29.79 -18.98 -19.82
C MET A 50 -28.83 -19.25 -20.98
N GLY A 51 -29.11 -20.26 -21.81
CA GLY A 51 -28.36 -20.58 -23.02
C GLY A 51 -27.14 -21.49 -22.80
N LEU A 52 -27.09 -22.24 -21.70
CA LEU A 52 -26.11 -23.32 -21.54
C LEU A 52 -26.51 -24.52 -22.40
N SER A 53 -25.55 -25.07 -23.14
CA SER A 53 -25.78 -26.25 -23.99
C SER A 53 -25.92 -27.52 -23.16
N THR A 54 -26.43 -28.60 -23.75
CA THR A 54 -26.43 -29.92 -23.11
C THR A 54 -25.02 -30.43 -22.80
N GLU A 55 -24.04 -30.07 -23.64
CA GLU A 55 -22.63 -30.39 -23.41
C GLU A 55 -22.07 -29.63 -22.19
N ASP A 56 -22.37 -28.32 -22.07
CA ASP A 56 -22.00 -27.51 -20.91
C ASP A 56 -22.55 -28.14 -19.61
N LEU A 57 -23.82 -28.56 -19.62
CA LEU A 57 -24.47 -29.24 -18.50
C LEU A 57 -23.79 -30.57 -18.13
N CYS A 58 -23.44 -31.40 -19.12
CA CYS A 58 -22.72 -32.64 -18.87
C CYS A 58 -21.35 -32.37 -18.23
N SER A 59 -20.59 -31.38 -18.70
CA SER A 59 -19.30 -31.01 -18.12
C SER A 59 -19.41 -30.50 -16.69
N ILE A 60 -20.42 -29.68 -16.38
CA ILE A 60 -20.73 -29.23 -15.01
C ILE A 60 -20.97 -30.42 -14.10
N PHE A 61 -21.81 -31.37 -14.53
CA PHE A 61 -22.14 -32.55 -13.75
C PHE A 61 -20.97 -33.52 -13.55
N LYS A 62 -20.09 -33.69 -14.55
CA LYS A 62 -18.86 -34.47 -14.40
C LYS A 62 -17.95 -33.90 -13.31
N ILE A 63 -17.77 -32.57 -13.28
CA ILE A 63 -16.94 -31.93 -12.26
C ILE A 63 -17.58 -32.03 -10.88
N LEU A 64 -18.89 -31.78 -10.74
CA LEU A 64 -19.57 -31.92 -9.46
C LEU A 64 -19.48 -33.36 -8.92
N SER A 65 -19.60 -34.37 -9.79
CA SER A 65 -19.38 -35.77 -9.40
C SER A 65 -17.93 -36.01 -8.95
N ALA A 66 -16.95 -35.50 -9.69
CA ALA A 66 -15.54 -35.61 -9.32
C ALA A 66 -15.24 -34.94 -7.96
N VAL A 67 -15.82 -33.77 -7.68
CA VAL A 67 -15.73 -33.07 -6.38
C VAL A 67 -16.22 -33.96 -5.25
N LEU A 68 -17.36 -34.63 -5.41
CA LEU A 68 -17.88 -35.56 -4.40
C LEU A 68 -16.97 -36.79 -4.23
N LEU A 69 -16.43 -37.32 -5.32
CA LEU A 69 -15.55 -38.49 -5.32
C LEU A 69 -14.17 -38.22 -4.73
N PHE A 70 -13.64 -36.99 -4.83
CA PHE A 70 -12.38 -36.63 -4.18
C PHE A 70 -12.41 -36.90 -2.67
N GLY A 71 -13.53 -36.63 -2.01
CA GLY A 71 -13.70 -36.91 -0.57
C GLY A 71 -13.63 -38.40 -0.21
N ASN A 72 -13.82 -39.29 -1.20
CA ASN A 72 -13.78 -40.74 -1.01
C ASN A 72 -12.39 -41.34 -1.26
N MET A 73 -11.38 -40.54 -1.59
CA MET A 73 -10.01 -41.03 -1.68
C MET A 73 -9.48 -41.36 -0.28
N ASP A 74 -9.22 -42.65 -0.01
CA ASP A 74 -8.74 -43.12 1.29
C ASP A 74 -7.23 -43.39 1.26
N PHE A 75 -6.49 -42.63 2.07
CA PHE A 75 -5.05 -42.74 2.22
C PHE A 75 -4.70 -43.42 3.55
N GLN A 76 -3.75 -44.35 3.50
CA GLN A 76 -3.17 -44.94 4.69
C GLN A 76 -1.68 -44.61 4.80
N GLN A 77 -1.19 -44.57 6.04
CA GLN A 77 0.22 -44.42 6.33
C GLN A 77 0.90 -45.78 6.18
N GLU A 78 2.00 -45.81 5.42
CA GLU A 78 2.80 -47.02 5.28
C GLU A 78 3.46 -47.38 6.62
N ARG A 79 3.54 -48.67 6.96
CA ARG A 79 4.05 -49.08 8.30
C ARG A 79 5.55 -48.82 8.49
N ASN A 80 6.30 -48.76 7.40
CA ASN A 80 7.76 -48.67 7.41
C ASN A 80 8.27 -47.29 6.97
N SER A 81 7.38 -46.40 6.51
CA SER A 81 7.72 -45.05 6.08
C SER A 81 6.51 -44.14 6.38
N ASP A 82 6.72 -42.88 6.80
CA ASP A 82 5.62 -41.94 7.05
C ASP A 82 4.90 -41.47 5.77
N GLN A 83 5.01 -42.23 4.68
CA GLN A 83 4.44 -41.90 3.38
C GLN A 83 2.99 -42.36 3.29
N ALA A 84 2.16 -41.55 2.65
CA ALA A 84 0.83 -41.95 2.25
C ALA A 84 0.90 -43.01 1.14
N PHE A 85 -0.03 -43.96 1.15
CA PHE A 85 -0.36 -44.76 -0.03
C PHE A 85 -1.87 -44.87 -0.18
N LEU A 86 -2.34 -44.99 -1.43
CA LEU A 86 -3.76 -45.10 -1.75
C LEU A 86 -4.21 -46.56 -1.61
N MET A 87 -5.19 -46.84 -0.76
CA MET A 87 -5.68 -48.20 -0.51
C MET A 87 -6.38 -48.81 -1.72
N GLU A 88 -7.28 -48.03 -2.34
CA GLU A 88 -8.09 -48.47 -3.45
C GLU A 88 -8.01 -47.48 -4.61
N THR A 89 -7.63 -47.97 -5.79
CA THR A 89 -7.48 -47.11 -6.98
C THR A 89 -8.80 -46.88 -7.72
N THR A 90 -9.89 -47.54 -7.33
CA THR A 90 -11.20 -47.45 -8.01
C THR A 90 -11.75 -46.03 -8.00
N VAL A 91 -11.70 -45.34 -6.86
CA VAL A 91 -12.13 -43.94 -6.74
C VAL A 91 -11.26 -43.02 -7.61
N ALA A 92 -9.94 -43.22 -7.57
CA ALA A 92 -9.01 -42.48 -8.43
C ALA A 92 -9.24 -42.74 -9.93
N GLN A 93 -9.64 -43.95 -10.31
CA GLN A 93 -10.04 -44.29 -11.69
C GLN A 93 -11.33 -43.57 -12.10
N LYS A 94 -12.33 -43.51 -11.22
CA LYS A 94 -13.57 -42.75 -11.47
C LYS A 94 -13.27 -41.27 -11.68
N ILE A 95 -12.48 -40.65 -10.81
CA ILE A 95 -12.06 -39.25 -10.93
C ILE A 95 -11.27 -39.02 -12.22
N GLY A 96 -10.30 -39.88 -12.52
CA GLY A 96 -9.50 -39.79 -13.75
C GLY A 96 -10.36 -39.87 -15.01
N THR A 97 -11.40 -40.71 -15.01
CA THR A 97 -12.35 -40.82 -16.13
C THR A 97 -13.20 -39.55 -16.28
N LEU A 98 -13.70 -38.99 -15.18
CA LEU A 98 -14.56 -37.79 -15.20
C LEU A 98 -13.79 -36.52 -15.58
N LEU A 99 -12.54 -36.38 -15.12
CA LEU A 99 -11.72 -35.18 -15.33
C LEU A 99 -10.73 -35.32 -16.50
N GLY A 100 -10.69 -36.45 -17.21
CA GLY A 100 -9.77 -36.68 -18.33
C GLY A 100 -8.30 -36.80 -17.92
N LEU A 101 -8.01 -37.37 -16.74
CA LEU A 101 -6.67 -37.48 -16.16
C LEU A 101 -6.17 -38.93 -16.14
N LYS A 102 -4.86 -39.12 -16.32
CA LYS A 102 -4.21 -40.42 -16.13
C LYS A 102 -4.09 -40.74 -14.64
N VAL A 103 -4.66 -41.86 -14.22
CA VAL A 103 -4.73 -42.30 -12.82
C VAL A 103 -3.34 -42.42 -12.18
N THR A 104 -2.36 -42.93 -12.93
CA THR A 104 -0.96 -43.08 -12.45
C THR A 104 -0.31 -41.75 -12.13
N ASP A 105 -0.55 -40.74 -12.98
CA ASP A 105 0.07 -39.42 -12.83
C ASP A 105 -0.63 -38.63 -11.72
N MET A 106 -1.96 -38.74 -11.63
CA MET A 106 -2.75 -38.16 -10.54
C MET A 106 -2.35 -38.74 -9.18
N THR A 107 -2.28 -40.06 -9.06
CA THR A 107 -1.89 -40.74 -7.81
C THR A 107 -0.46 -40.37 -7.40
N ARG A 108 0.47 -40.32 -8.37
CA ARG A 108 1.84 -39.87 -8.12
C ARG A 108 1.88 -38.42 -7.67
N ALA A 109 1.08 -37.53 -8.25
CA ALA A 109 1.08 -36.12 -7.90
C ALA A 109 0.51 -35.84 -6.50
N PHE A 110 -0.44 -36.63 -6.01
CA PHE A 110 -0.94 -36.52 -4.62
C PHE A 110 0.04 -37.13 -3.60
N ILE A 111 0.69 -38.24 -3.91
CA ILE A 111 1.52 -38.98 -2.93
C ILE A 111 3.00 -38.56 -2.98
N ARG A 112 3.54 -38.36 -4.18
CA ARG A 112 4.95 -38.00 -4.44
C ARG A 112 5.06 -36.86 -5.46
N PRO A 113 4.52 -35.66 -5.16
CA PRO A 113 4.68 -34.49 -6.02
C PRO A 113 6.17 -34.20 -6.28
N ARG A 114 6.48 -33.75 -7.50
CA ARG A 114 7.80 -33.23 -7.87
C ARG A 114 7.78 -31.74 -7.62
N ILE A 115 8.35 -31.33 -6.49
CA ILE A 115 8.39 -29.94 -6.04
C ILE A 115 9.69 -29.31 -6.53
N LYS A 116 9.61 -28.10 -7.06
CA LYS A 116 10.79 -27.32 -7.40
C LYS A 116 11.36 -26.71 -6.12
N VAL A 117 12.59 -27.03 -5.76
CA VAL A 117 13.30 -26.45 -4.61
C VAL A 117 14.52 -25.72 -5.16
N GLY A 118 14.45 -24.39 -5.22
CA GLY A 118 15.44 -23.57 -5.91
C GLY A 118 15.46 -23.83 -7.43
N ARG A 119 16.56 -24.36 -7.95
CA ARG A 119 16.73 -24.69 -9.38
C ARG A 119 16.40 -26.16 -9.72
N ASP A 120 16.37 -27.04 -8.73
CA ASP A 120 16.22 -28.49 -8.94
C ASP A 120 14.81 -28.97 -8.61
N PHE A 121 14.41 -30.10 -9.23
CA PHE A 121 13.14 -30.76 -8.96
C PHE A 121 13.36 -31.96 -8.04
N VAL A 122 12.80 -31.88 -6.83
CA VAL A 122 12.89 -32.93 -5.82
C VAL A 122 11.54 -33.62 -5.71
N SER A 123 11.51 -34.96 -5.72
CA SER A 123 10.30 -35.72 -5.41
C SER A 123 10.18 -35.83 -3.90
N LYS A 124 9.12 -35.26 -3.33
CA LYS A 124 8.85 -35.31 -1.89
C LYS A 124 7.66 -36.23 -1.66
N ALA A 125 7.85 -37.27 -0.85
CA ALA A 125 6.73 -38.08 -0.38
C ALA A 125 5.90 -37.31 0.66
N GLN A 126 4.57 -37.35 0.52
CA GLN A 126 3.63 -36.70 1.42
C GLN A 126 3.21 -37.66 2.53
N THR A 127 2.92 -37.12 3.72
CA THR A 127 2.24 -37.87 4.79
C THR A 127 0.78 -38.09 4.44
N LYS A 128 0.11 -38.97 5.20
CA LYS A 128 -1.34 -39.20 5.06
C LYS A 128 -2.11 -37.87 5.14
N GLU A 129 -1.85 -37.06 6.16
CA GLU A 129 -2.58 -35.81 6.37
C GLU A 129 -2.33 -34.81 5.23
N GLN A 130 -1.11 -34.74 4.72
CA GLN A 130 -0.75 -33.85 3.60
C GLN A 130 -1.44 -34.26 2.29
N ALA A 131 -1.57 -35.56 2.03
CA ALA A 131 -2.28 -36.09 0.88
C ALA A 131 -3.79 -35.84 0.97
N GLU A 132 -4.41 -36.13 2.13
CA GLU A 132 -5.83 -35.84 2.39
C GLU A 132 -6.13 -34.34 2.24
N PHE A 133 -5.29 -33.49 2.82
CA PHE A 133 -5.41 -32.04 2.69
C PHE A 133 -5.30 -31.57 1.23
N SER A 134 -4.34 -32.10 0.48
CA SER A 134 -4.17 -31.75 -0.94
C SER A 134 -5.39 -32.13 -1.77
N VAL A 135 -6.02 -33.26 -1.46
CA VAL A 135 -7.25 -33.71 -2.14
C VAL A 135 -8.43 -32.79 -1.81
N GLU A 136 -8.59 -32.41 -0.54
CA GLU A 136 -9.63 -31.47 -0.11
C GLU A 136 -9.47 -30.09 -0.77
N ALA A 137 -8.24 -29.57 -0.81
CA ALA A 137 -7.92 -28.30 -1.44
C ALA A 137 -8.24 -28.31 -2.95
N ILE A 138 -7.88 -29.38 -3.66
CA ILE A 138 -8.20 -29.53 -5.09
C ILE A 138 -9.71 -29.68 -5.33
N ALA A 139 -10.43 -30.39 -4.47
CA ALA A 139 -11.88 -30.51 -4.57
C ALA A 139 -12.58 -29.15 -4.40
N LYS A 140 -12.17 -28.38 -3.39
CA LYS A 140 -12.64 -27.00 -3.15
C LYS A 140 -12.35 -26.10 -4.34
N ALA A 141 -11.12 -26.12 -4.86
CA ALA A 141 -10.71 -25.31 -6.01
C ALA A 141 -11.46 -25.69 -7.30
N CYS A 142 -11.74 -26.99 -7.54
CA CYS A 142 -12.59 -27.45 -8.63
C CYS A 142 -13.99 -26.83 -8.55
N TYR A 143 -14.61 -26.85 -7.37
CA TYR A 143 -15.94 -26.29 -7.16
C TYR A 143 -15.96 -24.76 -7.35
N GLU A 144 -15.00 -24.06 -6.76
CA GLU A 144 -14.88 -22.60 -6.88
C GLU A 144 -14.67 -22.18 -8.34
N ARG A 145 -13.76 -22.84 -9.07
CA ARG A 145 -13.48 -22.53 -10.48
C ARG A 145 -14.70 -22.80 -11.37
N LEU A 146 -15.43 -23.89 -11.11
CA LEU A 146 -16.68 -24.17 -11.81
C LEU A 146 -17.71 -23.06 -11.55
N PHE A 147 -17.86 -22.63 -10.30
CA PHE A 147 -18.76 -21.54 -9.93
C PHE A 147 -18.38 -20.22 -10.60
N ARG A 148 -17.09 -19.85 -10.60
CA ARG A 148 -16.57 -18.65 -11.27
C ARG A 148 -16.81 -18.71 -12.79
N TRP A 149 -16.63 -19.87 -13.41
CA TRP A 149 -16.96 -20.07 -14.82
C TRP A 149 -18.47 -19.88 -15.08
N LEU A 150 -19.33 -20.45 -14.23
CA LEU A 150 -20.79 -20.30 -14.33
C LEU A 150 -21.21 -18.83 -14.24
N VAL A 151 -20.70 -18.08 -13.27
CA VAL A 151 -20.99 -16.64 -13.11
C VAL A 151 -20.57 -15.88 -14.36
N ASN A 152 -19.37 -16.11 -14.88
CA ASN A 152 -18.90 -15.46 -16.11
C ASN A 152 -19.75 -15.83 -17.34
N ARG A 153 -20.19 -17.09 -17.45
CA ARG A 153 -21.04 -17.57 -18.53
C ARG A 153 -22.43 -16.93 -18.48
N ILE A 154 -23.03 -16.84 -17.28
CA ILE A 154 -24.31 -16.20 -17.02
C ILE A 154 -24.23 -14.70 -17.37
N ASN A 155 -23.20 -14.00 -16.87
CA ASN A 155 -22.99 -12.58 -17.14
C ASN A 155 -22.88 -12.28 -18.63
N ARG A 156 -22.13 -13.10 -19.39
CA ARG A 156 -22.06 -12.96 -20.86
C ARG A 156 -23.40 -13.18 -21.57
N SER A 157 -24.27 -14.02 -21.03
CA SER A 157 -25.61 -14.26 -21.58
C SER A 157 -26.55 -13.08 -21.32
N LEU A 158 -26.43 -12.46 -20.15
CA LEU A 158 -27.22 -11.30 -19.74
C LEU A 158 -26.74 -9.99 -20.38
N ASP A 159 -25.46 -9.87 -20.72
CA ASP A 159 -24.85 -8.68 -21.34
C ASP A 159 -25.10 -8.55 -22.87
N ARG A 160 -26.06 -9.32 -23.42
CA ARG A 160 -26.37 -9.32 -24.86
C ARG A 160 -26.96 -8.00 -25.37
N THR A 161 -27.59 -7.22 -24.49
CA THR A 161 -28.00 -5.86 -24.81
C THR A 161 -26.95 -4.90 -24.29
N LYS A 162 -26.00 -4.49 -25.15
CA LYS A 162 -25.21 -3.27 -24.96
C LYS A 162 -26.19 -2.08 -24.88
N ARG A 163 -26.80 -1.85 -23.72
CA ARG A 163 -27.63 -0.68 -23.50
C ARG A 163 -26.71 0.52 -23.55
N GLN A 164 -27.01 1.45 -24.45
CA GLN A 164 -26.27 2.70 -24.65
C GLN A 164 -26.48 3.72 -23.50
N GLY A 165 -27.00 3.29 -22.33
CA GLY A 165 -27.32 4.16 -21.19
C GLY A 165 -26.45 3.85 -19.98
N ALA A 166 -25.69 4.85 -19.52
CA ALA A 166 -24.72 4.80 -18.43
C ALA A 166 -25.36 4.79 -17.01
N SER A 167 -26.45 4.03 -16.82
CA SER A 167 -27.13 3.95 -15.53
C SER A 167 -27.41 2.50 -15.17
N PHE A 168 -27.07 2.11 -13.94
CA PHE A 168 -27.32 0.79 -13.39
C PHE A 168 -27.91 0.91 -11.99
N ILE A 169 -28.64 -0.12 -11.57
CA ILE A 169 -29.03 -0.32 -10.17
C ILE A 169 -28.21 -1.49 -9.66
N GLY A 170 -27.37 -1.24 -8.66
CA GLY A 170 -26.62 -2.28 -7.97
C GLY A 170 -27.46 -2.82 -6.79
N ILE A 171 -27.70 -4.13 -6.78
CA ILE A 171 -28.28 -4.82 -5.62
C ILE A 171 -27.15 -5.57 -4.94
N LEU A 172 -26.86 -5.19 -3.70
CA LEU A 172 -25.84 -5.85 -2.88
C LEU A 172 -26.52 -6.88 -1.98
N ASP A 173 -26.33 -8.16 -2.31
CA ASP A 173 -26.78 -9.29 -1.53
C ASP A 173 -25.55 -10.01 -0.95
N ILE A 174 -25.31 -9.82 0.34
CA ILE A 174 -24.20 -10.43 1.06
C ILE A 174 -24.73 -11.11 2.32
N ALA A 175 -23.97 -12.06 2.85
CA ALA A 175 -24.27 -12.62 4.16
C ALA A 175 -24.34 -11.52 5.23
N GLY A 176 -25.35 -11.60 6.09
CA GLY A 176 -25.50 -10.71 7.23
C GLY A 176 -24.42 -10.94 8.29
N PHE A 177 -24.45 -10.15 9.36
CA PHE A 177 -23.53 -10.32 10.48
C PHE A 177 -23.76 -11.69 11.15
N GLU A 178 -22.71 -12.51 11.28
CA GLU A 178 -22.78 -13.86 11.82
C GLU A 178 -22.09 -13.93 13.19
N ILE A 179 -22.81 -14.40 14.20
CA ILE A 179 -22.29 -14.68 15.54
C ILE A 179 -22.64 -16.12 15.89
N PHE A 180 -21.68 -17.02 15.72
CA PHE A 180 -21.77 -18.40 16.21
C PHE A 180 -21.01 -18.55 17.54
N GLU A 181 -21.16 -19.71 18.18
CA GLU A 181 -20.42 -20.04 19.41
C GLU A 181 -18.90 -19.98 19.22
N LEU A 182 -18.42 -20.30 18.01
CA LEU A 182 -17.00 -20.26 17.67
C LEU A 182 -16.85 -19.85 16.20
N ASN A 183 -16.29 -18.67 15.96
CA ASN A 183 -16.23 -18.05 14.63
C ASN A 183 -14.84 -18.28 14.00
N SER A 184 -14.81 -18.62 12.71
CA SER A 184 -13.56 -18.85 11.97
C SER A 184 -13.20 -17.68 11.04
N PHE A 185 -12.19 -17.87 10.20
CA PHE A 185 -11.69 -16.85 9.28
C PHE A 185 -12.76 -16.35 8.30
N GLU A 186 -13.64 -17.23 7.82
CA GLU A 186 -14.73 -16.88 6.91
C GLU A 186 -15.73 -15.93 7.58
N GLN A 187 -16.13 -16.22 8.83
CA GLN A 187 -16.98 -15.32 9.61
C GLN A 187 -16.31 -13.97 9.86
N MET A 188 -15.00 -13.95 10.10
CA MET A 188 -14.25 -12.68 10.24
C MET A 188 -14.41 -11.85 8.96
N CYS A 189 -14.17 -12.44 7.78
CA CYS A 189 -14.30 -11.74 6.50
C CYS A 189 -15.72 -11.23 6.24
N ILE A 190 -16.74 -12.00 6.62
CA ILE A 190 -18.16 -11.61 6.52
C ILE A 190 -18.44 -10.43 7.46
N ASN A 191 -18.05 -10.53 8.74
CA ASN A 191 -18.29 -9.51 9.75
C ASN A 191 -17.53 -8.22 9.46
N TYR A 192 -16.30 -8.31 8.95
CA TYR A 192 -15.52 -7.17 8.47
C TYR A 192 -16.23 -6.42 7.33
N THR A 193 -16.78 -7.13 6.33
CA THR A 193 -17.57 -6.49 5.26
C THR A 193 -18.83 -5.81 5.81
N ASN A 194 -19.53 -6.46 6.74
CA ASN A 194 -20.69 -5.88 7.40
C ASN A 194 -20.31 -4.62 8.20
N GLU A 195 -19.16 -4.60 8.89
CA GLU A 195 -18.64 -3.41 9.58
C GLU A 195 -18.42 -2.25 8.61
N LYS A 196 -17.81 -2.50 7.43
CA LYS A 196 -17.60 -1.45 6.41
C LYS A 196 -18.90 -0.94 5.81
N LEU A 197 -19.86 -1.81 5.56
CA LEU A 197 -21.17 -1.40 5.03
C LEU A 197 -21.97 -0.62 6.07
N GLN A 198 -21.88 -0.99 7.34
CA GLN A 198 -22.46 -0.22 8.42
C GLN A 198 -21.79 1.17 8.54
N GLN A 199 -20.46 1.25 8.40
CA GLN A 199 -19.76 2.54 8.38
C GLN A 199 -20.16 3.38 7.17
N LEU A 200 -20.36 2.78 5.99
CA LEU A 200 -20.90 3.49 4.82
C LEU A 200 -22.30 4.04 5.11
N PHE A 201 -23.17 3.25 5.74
CA PHE A 201 -24.48 3.73 6.18
C PHE A 201 -24.36 4.91 7.15
N ASN A 202 -23.51 4.79 8.19
CA ASN A 202 -23.32 5.86 9.17
C ASN A 202 -22.79 7.14 8.49
N HIS A 203 -21.81 7.01 7.61
CA HIS A 203 -21.25 8.12 6.86
C HIS A 203 -22.27 8.78 5.93
N THR A 204 -23.03 7.99 5.16
CA THR A 204 -24.02 8.54 4.23
C THR A 204 -25.22 9.15 4.93
N MET A 205 -25.77 8.48 5.95
CA MET A 205 -26.98 8.94 6.63
C MET A 205 -26.73 10.10 7.60
N PHE A 206 -25.55 10.15 8.23
CA PHE A 206 -25.29 11.12 9.30
C PHE A 206 -24.29 12.21 8.90
N VAL A 207 -23.16 11.84 8.30
CA VAL A 207 -22.08 12.80 8.01
C VAL A 207 -22.39 13.58 6.74
N LEU A 208 -22.58 12.88 5.61
CA LEU A 208 -22.82 13.52 4.32
C LEU A 208 -24.11 14.36 4.29
N GLU A 209 -25.14 13.95 5.04
CA GLU A 209 -26.40 14.70 5.13
C GLU A 209 -26.19 16.04 5.85
N GLN A 210 -25.44 16.04 6.97
CA GLN A 210 -25.14 17.27 7.71
C GLN A 210 -24.14 18.17 6.99
N GLU A 211 -23.15 17.59 6.29
CA GLU A 211 -22.23 18.34 5.43
C GLU A 211 -22.97 19.05 4.30
N GLU A 212 -24.00 18.44 3.72
CA GLU A 212 -24.83 19.11 2.72
C GLU A 212 -25.60 20.29 3.35
N TYR A 213 -26.19 20.12 4.54
CA TYR A 213 -26.89 21.23 5.21
C TYR A 213 -25.96 22.41 5.50
N GLN A 214 -24.72 22.12 5.89
CA GLN A 214 -23.69 23.13 6.11
C GLN A 214 -23.30 23.83 4.79
N ARG A 215 -23.09 23.06 3.72
CA ARG A 215 -22.76 23.58 2.39
C ARG A 215 -23.86 24.49 1.84
N GLU A 216 -25.12 24.13 2.08
CA GLU A 216 -26.30 24.89 1.68
C GLU A 216 -26.65 26.03 2.66
N GLY A 217 -25.86 26.21 3.72
CA GLY A 217 -26.03 27.31 4.69
C GLY A 217 -27.36 27.27 5.45
N ILE A 218 -27.92 26.07 5.65
CA ILE A 218 -29.18 25.88 6.38
C ILE A 218 -28.90 26.02 7.88
N GLU A 219 -29.82 26.64 8.61
CA GLU A 219 -29.77 26.68 10.07
C GLU A 219 -29.92 25.26 10.65
N TRP A 220 -28.78 24.63 10.95
CA TRP A 220 -28.69 23.29 11.51
C TRP A 220 -27.63 23.26 12.60
N LYS A 221 -27.95 22.60 13.73
CA LYS A 221 -26.97 22.33 14.78
C LYS A 221 -26.39 20.95 14.53
N PHE A 222 -25.07 20.86 14.36
CA PHE A 222 -24.39 19.59 14.19
C PHE A 222 -24.69 18.67 15.38
N ILE A 223 -25.14 17.45 15.09
CA ILE A 223 -25.40 16.41 16.08
C ILE A 223 -24.38 15.30 15.83
N ASP A 224 -23.48 15.11 16.79
CA ASP A 224 -22.59 13.95 16.82
C ASP A 224 -23.32 12.77 17.47
N PHE A 225 -23.43 11.68 16.72
CA PHE A 225 -24.08 10.45 17.18
C PHE A 225 -23.08 9.43 17.76
N GLY A 226 -21.77 9.67 17.67
CA GLY A 226 -20.74 8.81 18.27
C GLY A 226 -20.68 7.38 17.72
N LEU A 227 -21.28 7.13 16.56
CA LEU A 227 -21.35 5.81 15.90
C LEU A 227 -20.20 5.60 14.90
N ASP A 228 -18.98 5.93 15.29
CA ASP A 228 -17.82 5.71 14.42
C ASP A 228 -17.28 4.28 14.57
N LEU A 229 -17.35 3.51 13.48
CA LEU A 229 -16.85 2.14 13.40
C LEU A 229 -15.43 2.05 12.82
N GLN A 230 -14.85 3.19 12.42
CA GLN A 230 -13.50 3.26 11.88
C GLN A 230 -12.45 2.60 12.78
N PRO A 231 -12.48 2.71 14.13
CA PRO A 231 -11.53 2.03 15.00
C PRO A 231 -11.55 0.50 14.88
N THR A 232 -12.73 -0.12 14.70
CA THR A 232 -12.86 -1.57 14.51
C THR A 232 -12.39 -1.97 13.11
N ILE A 233 -12.68 -1.16 12.09
CA ILE A 233 -12.25 -1.38 10.71
C ILE A 233 -10.71 -1.30 10.63
N ASP A 234 -10.10 -0.30 11.23
CA ASP A 234 -8.65 -0.10 11.26
C ASP A 234 -7.93 -1.24 11.98
N LEU A 235 -8.49 -1.71 13.12
CA LEU A 235 -7.97 -2.89 13.82
C LEU A 235 -7.86 -4.10 12.89
N ILE A 236 -8.82 -4.28 11.97
CA ILE A 236 -8.83 -5.43 11.05
C ILE A 236 -7.95 -5.17 9.82
N GLU A 237 -8.05 -3.98 9.22
CA GLU A 237 -7.53 -3.74 7.87
C GLU A 237 -6.22 -2.95 7.79
N LYS A 238 -5.82 -2.20 8.81
CA LYS A 238 -4.73 -1.22 8.67
C LYS A 238 -3.42 -1.89 8.24
N LYS A 239 -2.77 -1.37 7.18
CA LYS A 239 -1.52 -1.95 6.63
C LYS A 239 -0.24 -1.45 7.33
N LEU A 240 -0.31 -0.28 7.96
CA LEU A 240 0.82 0.42 8.58
C LEU A 240 0.71 0.34 10.11
N GLN A 241 1.84 0.43 10.81
CA GLN A 241 1.90 0.27 12.26
C GLN A 241 0.89 1.17 13.02
N PRO A 242 0.20 0.63 14.05
CA PRO A 242 0.09 -0.81 14.35
C PRO A 242 -0.65 -1.56 13.23
N MET A 243 -0.03 -2.63 12.73
CA MET A 243 -0.59 -3.47 11.66
C MET A 243 -1.88 -4.10 12.14
N GLY A 244 -2.92 -4.09 11.31
CA GLY A 244 -4.19 -4.74 11.64
C GLY A 244 -4.13 -6.27 11.54
N ILE A 245 -5.18 -6.92 12.02
CA ILE A 245 -5.28 -8.38 12.14
C ILE A 245 -5.00 -9.09 10.81
N LEU A 246 -5.55 -8.60 9.69
CA LEU A 246 -5.32 -9.21 8.37
C LEU A 246 -3.87 -9.06 7.90
N ALA A 247 -3.23 -7.93 8.20
CA ALA A 247 -1.84 -7.70 7.82
C ALA A 247 -0.89 -8.59 8.63
N LEU A 248 -1.15 -8.76 9.94
CA LEU A 248 -0.40 -9.68 10.79
C LEU A 248 -0.61 -11.15 10.37
N LEU A 249 -1.83 -11.52 9.98
CA LEU A 249 -2.12 -12.86 9.44
C LEU A 249 -1.36 -13.10 8.14
N ASP A 250 -1.33 -12.11 7.25
CA ASP A 250 -0.56 -12.20 6.01
C ASP A 250 0.91 -12.38 6.29
N GLU A 251 1.50 -11.59 7.18
CA GLU A 251 2.91 -11.69 7.52
C GLU A 251 3.27 -13.07 8.09
N GLU A 252 2.49 -13.59 9.04
CA GLU A 252 2.70 -14.91 9.63
C GLU A 252 2.55 -16.06 8.63
N CYS A 253 1.75 -15.88 7.57
CA CYS A 253 1.66 -16.90 6.50
C CYS A 253 3.00 -17.07 5.77
N TRP A 254 3.89 -16.08 5.78
CA TRP A 254 5.16 -16.14 5.04
C TRP A 254 6.27 -16.84 5.83
N PHE A 255 6.10 -16.97 7.16
CA PHE A 255 7.08 -17.57 8.04
C PHE A 255 6.87 -19.10 8.12
N PRO A 256 7.83 -19.93 7.64
CA PRO A 256 7.65 -21.39 7.56
C PRO A 256 7.49 -22.10 8.91
N LYS A 257 7.87 -21.45 10.01
CA LYS A 257 7.74 -21.95 11.39
C LYS A 257 6.60 -21.28 12.17
N ALA A 258 5.84 -20.38 11.54
CA ALA A 258 4.69 -19.77 12.19
C ALA A 258 3.63 -20.83 12.50
N THR A 259 3.00 -20.68 13.66
CA THR A 259 1.90 -21.53 14.11
C THR A 259 0.73 -20.63 14.49
N VAL A 260 -0.46 -21.22 14.65
CA VAL A 260 -1.63 -20.48 15.15
C VAL A 260 -1.30 -19.77 16.47
N LYS A 261 -0.50 -20.39 17.33
CA LYS A 261 -0.07 -19.82 18.60
C LYS A 261 0.82 -18.60 18.43
N THR A 262 1.83 -18.65 17.56
CA THR A 262 2.71 -17.49 17.31
C THR A 262 1.93 -16.31 16.74
N PHE A 263 0.95 -16.59 15.86
CA PHE A 263 0.05 -15.57 15.34
C PHE A 263 -0.79 -14.90 16.44
N VAL A 264 -1.43 -15.70 17.31
CA VAL A 264 -2.24 -15.17 18.42
C VAL A 264 -1.39 -14.39 19.43
N ASP A 265 -0.20 -14.89 19.78
CA ASP A 265 0.73 -14.18 20.68
C ASP A 265 1.16 -12.82 20.10
N LYS A 266 1.35 -12.74 18.78
CA LYS A 266 1.66 -11.48 18.07
C LYS A 266 0.48 -10.52 18.02
N LEU A 267 -0.75 -11.02 17.84
CA LEU A 267 -1.97 -10.23 17.92
C LEU A 267 -2.14 -9.62 19.31
N ASP A 268 -2.01 -10.45 20.35
CA ASP A 268 -2.11 -10.02 21.74
C ASP A 268 -1.08 -8.93 22.05
N THR A 269 0.16 -9.12 21.63
CA THR A 269 1.24 -8.14 21.85
C THR A 269 0.98 -6.82 21.12
N SER A 270 0.47 -6.89 19.89
CA SER A 270 0.23 -5.71 19.04
C SER A 270 -1.02 -4.92 19.42
N HIS A 271 -2.04 -5.59 19.97
CA HIS A 271 -3.39 -5.01 20.15
C HIS A 271 -3.94 -5.09 21.58
N ALA A 272 -3.18 -5.55 22.58
CA ALA A 272 -3.65 -5.66 23.97
C ALA A 272 -4.28 -4.37 24.55
N MET A 273 -3.80 -3.19 24.12
CA MET A 273 -4.31 -1.89 24.58
C MET A 273 -5.44 -1.33 23.70
N HIS A 274 -5.81 -2.01 22.61
CA HIS A 274 -6.80 -1.50 21.67
C HIS A 274 -8.22 -1.68 22.23
N PRO A 275 -9.07 -0.64 22.29
CA PRO A 275 -10.37 -0.70 22.96
C PRO A 275 -11.38 -1.65 22.32
N LYS A 276 -11.14 -2.08 21.08
CA LYS A 276 -11.98 -3.03 20.34
C LYS A 276 -11.43 -4.45 20.30
N TYR A 277 -10.25 -4.69 20.87
CA TYR A 277 -9.63 -6.01 20.96
C TYR A 277 -9.74 -6.54 22.38
N ILE A 278 -10.15 -7.80 22.53
CA ILE A 278 -10.25 -8.47 23.82
C ILE A 278 -9.41 -9.74 23.75
N LYS A 279 -8.43 -9.84 24.66
CA LYS A 279 -7.67 -11.07 24.88
C LYS A 279 -8.57 -12.13 25.50
N SER A 280 -8.48 -13.35 24.99
CA SER A 280 -9.27 -14.47 25.50
C SER A 280 -8.72 -15.01 26.82
N ASP A 281 -9.61 -15.52 27.68
CA ASP A 281 -9.21 -16.20 28.91
C ASP A 281 -8.56 -17.56 28.59
N PHE A 282 -7.58 -17.98 29.38
CA PHE A 282 -6.82 -19.23 29.15
C PHE A 282 -7.69 -20.51 29.16
N ARG A 283 -8.93 -20.44 29.65
CA ARG A 283 -9.89 -21.57 29.67
C ARG A 283 -10.95 -21.49 28.57
N ALA A 284 -10.98 -20.41 27.80
CA ALA A 284 -11.93 -20.23 26.73
C ALA A 284 -11.49 -21.01 25.48
N ASN A 285 -12.46 -21.49 24.70
CA ASN A 285 -12.21 -22.17 23.43
C ASN A 285 -11.85 -21.19 22.29
N ALA A 286 -12.07 -19.89 22.51
CA ALA A 286 -11.72 -18.83 21.57
C ALA A 286 -10.29 -18.33 21.82
N ASP A 287 -9.61 -17.92 20.77
CA ASP A 287 -8.23 -17.42 20.86
C ASP A 287 -8.20 -15.91 21.16
N PHE A 288 -9.14 -15.15 20.59
CA PHE A 288 -9.32 -13.71 20.85
C PHE A 288 -10.74 -13.27 20.49
N SER A 289 -11.10 -12.04 20.87
CA SER A 289 -12.41 -11.47 20.53
C SER A 289 -12.29 -10.05 20.01
N ILE A 290 -13.24 -9.67 19.14
CA ILE A 290 -13.34 -8.30 18.60
C ILE A 290 -14.71 -7.72 19.00
N ILE A 291 -14.71 -6.45 19.41
CA ILE A 291 -15.94 -5.69 19.65
C ILE A 291 -16.39 -5.05 18.34
N HIS A 292 -17.36 -5.68 17.70
CA HIS A 292 -18.03 -5.17 16.50
C HIS A 292 -19.23 -4.29 16.87
N TYR A 293 -19.81 -3.60 15.88
CA TYR A 293 -21.04 -2.82 16.08
C TYR A 293 -22.22 -3.68 16.58
N ALA A 294 -22.27 -4.96 16.18
CA ALA A 294 -23.30 -5.92 16.58
C ALA A 294 -23.06 -6.58 17.94
N GLY A 295 -21.88 -6.39 18.53
CA GLY A 295 -21.50 -6.98 19.81
C GLY A 295 -20.11 -7.60 19.79
N LYS A 296 -19.76 -8.26 20.90
CA LYS A 296 -18.52 -9.02 21.04
C LYS A 296 -18.63 -10.32 20.23
N VAL A 297 -17.62 -10.59 19.39
CA VAL A 297 -17.52 -11.85 18.64
C VAL A 297 -16.24 -12.58 19.03
N ASP A 298 -16.39 -13.83 19.43
CA ASP A 298 -15.30 -14.71 19.82
C ASP A 298 -14.80 -15.51 18.60
N TYR A 299 -13.51 -15.39 18.28
CA TYR A 299 -12.88 -16.02 17.13
C TYR A 299 -11.90 -17.12 17.56
N SER A 300 -11.89 -18.23 16.82
CA SER A 300 -10.82 -19.22 16.89
C SER A 300 -9.94 -19.09 15.67
N ALA A 301 -8.65 -18.90 15.92
CA ALA A 301 -7.58 -18.79 14.94
C ALA A 301 -7.17 -20.16 14.35
N ASP A 302 -7.81 -21.26 14.76
CA ASP A 302 -7.51 -22.59 14.24
C ASP A 302 -7.61 -22.63 12.70
N LYS A 303 -6.55 -23.14 12.08
CA LYS A 303 -6.36 -23.22 10.63
C LYS A 303 -6.41 -21.88 9.87
N TRP A 304 -6.36 -20.71 10.52
CA TRP A 304 -6.40 -19.42 9.81
C TRP A 304 -5.24 -19.26 8.82
N LEU A 305 -4.01 -19.61 9.23
CA LEU A 305 -2.83 -19.57 8.35
C LEU A 305 -3.05 -20.46 7.10
N LEU A 306 -3.57 -21.68 7.29
CA LEU A 306 -3.86 -22.60 6.19
C LEU A 306 -4.97 -22.07 5.26
N LYS A 307 -6.04 -21.53 5.83
CA LYS A 307 -7.17 -20.96 5.09
C LYS A 307 -6.78 -19.71 4.31
N ASN A 308 -5.91 -18.88 4.87
CA ASN A 308 -5.43 -17.65 4.23
C ASN A 308 -4.39 -17.92 3.14
N MET A 309 -3.65 -19.03 3.26
CA MET A 309 -2.72 -19.49 2.24
C MET A 309 -3.39 -20.23 1.08
N ASP A 310 -4.42 -21.03 1.36
CA ASP A 310 -5.12 -21.89 0.39
C ASP A 310 -4.16 -22.65 -0.58
N PRO A 311 -3.15 -23.37 -0.05
CA PRO A 311 -2.06 -23.87 -0.89
C PRO A 311 -2.54 -25.01 -1.80
N LEU A 312 -2.40 -24.81 -3.12
CA LEU A 312 -2.70 -25.83 -4.13
C LEU A 312 -1.44 -26.60 -4.54
N ASN A 313 -1.57 -27.91 -4.74
CA ASN A 313 -0.49 -28.76 -5.23
C ASN A 313 -0.24 -28.47 -6.72
N GLU A 314 0.89 -27.82 -7.03
CA GLU A 314 1.33 -27.44 -8.37
C GLU A 314 1.27 -28.60 -9.39
N ASN A 315 1.70 -29.79 -9.00
CA ASN A 315 1.73 -30.95 -9.89
C ASN A 315 0.31 -31.37 -10.31
N ILE A 316 -0.67 -31.25 -9.42
CA ILE A 316 -2.08 -31.57 -9.72
C ILE A 316 -2.69 -30.48 -10.59
N VAL A 317 -2.42 -29.20 -10.28
CA VAL A 317 -2.86 -28.07 -11.10
C VAL A 317 -2.36 -28.20 -12.54
N SER A 318 -1.07 -28.51 -12.71
CA SER A 318 -0.47 -28.74 -14.04
C SER A 318 -1.10 -29.94 -14.77
N LEU A 319 -1.46 -31.01 -14.05
CA LEU A 319 -2.16 -32.15 -14.62
C LEU A 319 -3.57 -31.77 -15.10
N LEU A 320 -4.29 -30.94 -14.35
CA LEU A 320 -5.62 -30.43 -14.72
C LEU A 320 -5.56 -29.48 -15.92
N GLN A 321 -4.52 -28.65 -16.00
CA GLN A 321 -4.23 -27.79 -17.16
C GLN A 321 -3.89 -28.57 -18.43
N SER A 322 -3.39 -29.80 -18.29
CA SER A 322 -3.05 -30.71 -19.38
C SER A 322 -4.04 -31.88 -19.53
N SER A 323 -5.25 -31.73 -18.97
CA SER A 323 -6.32 -32.72 -19.08
C SER A 323 -6.71 -33.01 -20.53
N GLN A 324 -7.22 -34.22 -20.78
CA GLN A 324 -7.85 -34.60 -22.05
C GLN A 324 -9.24 -33.99 -22.24
N ASP A 325 -9.89 -33.51 -21.17
CA ASP A 325 -11.19 -32.84 -21.23
C ASP A 325 -11.00 -31.33 -21.49
N PRO A 326 -11.44 -30.81 -22.65
CA PRO A 326 -11.29 -29.39 -22.99
C PRO A 326 -11.94 -28.44 -22.00
N PHE A 327 -13.03 -28.86 -21.34
CA PHE A 327 -13.72 -28.04 -20.34
C PHE A 327 -12.88 -27.89 -19.08
N VAL A 328 -12.26 -28.99 -18.62
CA VAL A 328 -11.34 -28.98 -17.47
C VAL A 328 -10.16 -28.05 -17.76
N VAL A 329 -9.53 -28.18 -18.94
CA VAL A 329 -8.45 -27.27 -19.36
C VAL A 329 -8.92 -25.81 -19.34
N HIS A 330 -10.14 -25.53 -19.83
CA HIS A 330 -10.66 -24.16 -19.89
C HIS A 330 -10.84 -23.53 -18.51
N ILE A 331 -11.37 -24.27 -17.52
CA ILE A 331 -11.58 -23.76 -16.16
C ILE A 331 -10.28 -23.69 -15.34
N TRP A 332 -9.20 -24.37 -15.78
CA TRP A 332 -7.89 -24.37 -15.12
C TRP A 332 -6.80 -23.54 -15.83
N LYS A 333 -7.08 -23.00 -17.02
CA LYS A 333 -6.11 -22.26 -17.86
C LYS A 333 -5.46 -21.05 -17.17
N ASP A 334 -6.18 -20.40 -16.27
CA ASP A 334 -5.78 -19.19 -15.53
C ASP A 334 -5.39 -19.54 -14.08
N ALA A 335 -5.11 -20.82 -13.78
CA ALA A 335 -4.55 -21.22 -12.51
C ALA A 335 -3.09 -20.75 -12.40
N GLU A 336 -2.93 -19.66 -11.67
CA GLU A 336 -1.62 -19.21 -11.20
C GLU A 336 -1.15 -20.15 -10.09
N ILE A 337 0.06 -20.68 -10.27
CA ILE A 337 0.68 -21.62 -9.34
C ILE A 337 1.34 -20.81 -8.24
N VAL A 338 0.83 -20.92 -7.02
CA VAL A 338 1.42 -20.27 -5.85
C VAL A 338 2.26 -21.29 -5.09
N GLY A 339 3.52 -21.45 -5.49
CA GLY A 339 4.46 -22.35 -4.82
C GLY A 339 5.19 -21.67 -3.65
N MET A 340 5.10 -22.22 -2.44
CA MET A 340 5.88 -21.77 -1.26
C MET A 340 7.40 -21.71 -1.52
N ALA A 341 7.92 -22.53 -2.45
CA ALA A 341 9.35 -22.60 -2.76
C ALA A 341 9.86 -21.49 -3.70
N ALA A 342 8.98 -20.66 -4.26
CA ALA A 342 9.38 -19.52 -5.10
C ALA A 342 9.74 -18.26 -4.28
N ALA A 343 9.41 -18.23 -2.97
CA ALA A 343 9.65 -17.09 -2.10
C ALA A 343 11.11 -17.02 -1.58
N THR A 344 11.83 -18.13 -1.57
CA THR A 344 13.23 -18.17 -1.12
C THR A 344 14.18 -18.15 -2.32
N MET A 345 14.75 -16.97 -2.58
CA MET A 345 15.98 -16.72 -3.35
C MET A 345 15.86 -16.50 -4.87
N GLY A 346 16.29 -15.31 -5.29
CA GLY A 346 16.51 -14.92 -6.67
C GLY A 346 17.10 -13.52 -6.76
N ASP A 347 18.34 -13.39 -6.28
CA ASP A 347 19.24 -12.27 -6.52
C ASP A 347 19.79 -12.44 -7.95
N THR A 348 19.14 -11.83 -8.94
CA THR A 348 19.65 -11.76 -10.32
C THR A 348 19.42 -10.37 -10.88
N GLN A 349 20.53 -9.64 -11.02
CA GLN A 349 20.68 -8.44 -11.82
C GLN A 349 20.35 -8.75 -13.30
N PHE A 350 19.08 -8.67 -13.71
CA PHE A 350 18.60 -8.20 -15.02
C PHE A 350 17.14 -8.62 -15.22
N GLY A 351 16.27 -7.62 -15.45
CA GLY A 351 14.98 -7.72 -16.14
C GLY A 351 14.08 -8.93 -15.82
N ALA A 352 13.10 -8.74 -14.96
CA ALA A 352 11.94 -9.63 -14.88
C ALA A 352 10.67 -8.80 -14.84
N ARG A 353 9.82 -8.97 -15.87
CA ARG A 353 8.38 -8.65 -15.85
C ARG A 353 7.82 -9.00 -14.47
N THR A 354 6.98 -8.12 -13.92
CA THR A 354 6.14 -8.35 -12.73
C THR A 354 6.07 -9.82 -12.35
N ARG A 355 6.74 -10.19 -11.24
CA ARG A 355 6.71 -11.56 -10.71
C ARG A 355 5.25 -11.92 -10.40
N LYS A 356 4.54 -12.52 -11.37
CA LYS A 356 3.21 -13.16 -11.28
C LYS A 356 3.22 -14.42 -10.38
N GLY A 357 3.99 -14.38 -9.30
CA GLY A 357 4.22 -15.51 -8.40
C GLY A 357 4.52 -15.06 -6.97
N MET A 358 4.22 -13.80 -6.61
CA MET A 358 4.23 -13.40 -5.21
C MET A 358 3.00 -14.02 -4.53
N PHE A 359 3.23 -14.66 -3.39
CA PHE A 359 2.20 -15.36 -2.61
C PHE A 359 1.10 -14.38 -2.20
N ARG A 360 -0.01 -14.35 -2.93
CA ARG A 360 -1.14 -13.48 -2.64
C ARG A 360 -2.13 -14.25 -1.77
N THR A 361 -2.30 -13.80 -0.53
CA THR A 361 -3.20 -14.43 0.44
C THR A 361 -4.67 -14.14 0.10
N VAL A 362 -5.57 -15.00 0.62
CA VAL A 362 -7.02 -14.85 0.44
C VAL A 362 -7.51 -13.52 1.01
N SER A 363 -7.00 -13.10 2.18
CA SER A 363 -7.31 -11.80 2.80
C SER A 363 -6.97 -10.60 1.89
N GLN A 364 -5.84 -10.62 1.17
CA GLN A 364 -5.42 -9.54 0.27
C GLN A 364 -6.32 -9.47 -0.95
N LEU A 365 -6.66 -10.64 -1.54
CA LEU A 365 -7.61 -10.72 -2.63
C LEU A 365 -8.97 -10.18 -2.23
N TYR A 366 -9.47 -10.63 -1.08
CA TYR A 366 -10.75 -10.19 -0.53
C TYR A 366 -10.78 -8.68 -0.24
N LYS A 367 -9.73 -8.16 0.40
CA LYS A 367 -9.62 -6.74 0.74
C LYS A 367 -9.61 -5.84 -0.50
N GLU A 368 -8.89 -6.21 -1.55
CA GLU A 368 -8.88 -5.43 -2.80
C GLU A 368 -10.24 -5.47 -3.52
N GLN A 369 -10.90 -6.63 -3.56
CA GLN A 369 -12.25 -6.75 -4.14
C GLN A 369 -13.25 -5.91 -3.36
N LEU A 370 -13.20 -5.96 -2.03
CA LEU A 370 -14.05 -5.16 -1.15
C LEU A 370 -13.77 -3.66 -1.33
N ALA A 371 -12.50 -3.24 -1.45
CA ALA A 371 -12.16 -1.83 -1.69
C ALA A 371 -12.75 -1.31 -3.01
N LYS A 372 -12.69 -2.10 -4.09
CA LYS A 372 -13.33 -1.76 -5.37
C LYS A 372 -14.84 -1.65 -5.23
N LEU A 373 -15.48 -2.60 -4.54
CA LEU A 373 -16.91 -2.54 -4.24
C LEU A 373 -17.29 -1.27 -3.46
N MET A 374 -16.55 -0.96 -2.39
CA MET A 374 -16.81 0.23 -1.57
C MET A 374 -16.63 1.53 -2.37
N ALA A 375 -15.66 1.59 -3.29
CA ALA A 375 -15.48 2.73 -4.19
C ALA A 375 -16.69 2.89 -5.14
N THR A 376 -17.19 1.79 -5.72
CA THR A 376 -18.41 1.82 -6.53
C THR A 376 -19.60 2.29 -5.72
N LEU A 377 -19.80 1.77 -4.51
CA LEU A 377 -20.93 2.15 -3.66
C LEU A 377 -20.90 3.64 -3.27
N ARG A 378 -19.72 4.17 -2.92
CA ARG A 378 -19.54 5.60 -2.60
C ARG A 378 -19.85 6.53 -3.79
N ASN A 379 -19.66 6.05 -5.01
CA ASN A 379 -19.95 6.78 -6.24
C ASN A 379 -21.39 6.56 -6.76
N THR A 380 -22.24 5.89 -5.98
CA THR A 380 -23.67 5.67 -6.31
C THR A 380 -24.57 6.31 -5.24
N ASN A 381 -25.85 6.45 -5.54
CA ASN A 381 -26.85 6.85 -4.55
C ASN A 381 -27.39 5.61 -3.83
N PRO A 382 -27.05 5.38 -2.54
CA PRO A 382 -27.43 4.17 -1.84
C PRO A 382 -28.89 4.22 -1.37
N ASN A 383 -29.59 3.10 -1.52
CA ASN A 383 -30.91 2.88 -0.96
C ASN A 383 -30.82 1.69 0.00
N PHE A 384 -31.16 1.91 1.28
CA PHE A 384 -30.97 0.91 2.32
C PHE A 384 -32.27 0.17 2.66
N VAL A 385 -32.20 -1.16 2.74
CA VAL A 385 -33.26 -2.02 3.27
C VAL A 385 -32.69 -2.81 4.45
N ARG A 386 -33.22 -2.60 5.65
CA ARG A 386 -32.76 -3.27 6.88
C ARG A 386 -33.67 -4.45 7.21
N CYS A 387 -33.18 -5.66 6.96
CA CYS A 387 -33.86 -6.89 7.32
C CYS A 387 -33.64 -7.21 8.80
N ILE A 388 -34.71 -7.54 9.52
CA ILE A 388 -34.66 -7.89 10.96
C ILE A 388 -35.09 -9.35 11.12
N ILE A 389 -34.27 -10.12 11.83
CA ILE A 389 -34.57 -11.52 12.14
C ILE A 389 -35.63 -11.55 13.24
N PRO A 390 -36.80 -12.18 13.01
CA PRO A 390 -37.87 -12.19 14.00
C PRO A 390 -37.64 -13.24 15.09
N ASN A 391 -36.98 -14.37 14.79
CA ASN A 391 -36.62 -15.42 15.74
C ASN A 391 -35.57 -16.38 15.13
N HIS A 392 -34.74 -17.00 15.98
CA HIS A 392 -33.75 -18.01 15.55
C HIS A 392 -34.36 -19.38 15.22
N GLU A 393 -35.59 -19.65 15.67
CA GLU A 393 -36.32 -20.90 15.39
C GLU A 393 -36.82 -21.00 13.94
N LYS A 394 -36.63 -19.95 13.12
CA LYS A 394 -37.11 -19.86 11.73
C LYS A 394 -38.63 -20.07 11.59
N ARG A 395 -39.41 -19.73 12.63
CA ARG A 395 -40.88 -19.86 12.63
C ARG A 395 -41.57 -18.59 12.14
N ALA A 396 -42.45 -18.72 11.16
CA ALA A 396 -43.28 -17.61 10.72
C ALA A 396 -44.24 -17.14 11.83
N GLY A 397 -44.47 -15.83 11.93
CA GLY A 397 -45.42 -15.23 12.89
C GLY A 397 -44.97 -15.17 14.35
N LYS A 398 -43.80 -15.72 14.70
CA LYS A 398 -43.21 -15.61 16.04
C LYS A 398 -42.19 -14.47 16.07
N ILE A 399 -42.21 -13.64 17.11
CA ILE A 399 -41.23 -12.57 17.33
C ILE A 399 -40.57 -12.73 18.70
N ASP A 400 -39.25 -12.64 18.74
CA ASP A 400 -38.46 -12.54 19.96
C ASP A 400 -38.11 -11.07 20.20
N ALA A 401 -38.68 -10.50 21.25
CA ALA A 401 -38.58 -9.07 21.52
C ALA A 401 -37.16 -8.62 21.88
N LEU A 402 -36.39 -9.44 22.62
CA LEU A 402 -35.03 -9.07 23.02
C LEU A 402 -34.09 -9.12 21.81
N LEU A 403 -34.19 -10.18 21.02
CA LEU A 403 -33.43 -10.33 19.77
C LEU A 403 -33.69 -9.16 18.79
N VAL A 404 -34.95 -8.76 18.62
CA VAL A 404 -35.31 -7.63 17.76
C VAL A 404 -34.80 -6.31 18.33
N LEU A 405 -34.90 -6.11 19.65
CA LEU A 405 -34.43 -4.89 20.31
C LEU A 405 -32.91 -4.71 20.14
N ASP A 406 -32.13 -5.77 20.32
CA ASP A 406 -30.68 -5.72 20.15
C ASP A 406 -30.28 -5.42 18.70
N GLN A 407 -30.96 -6.04 17.73
CA GLN A 407 -30.76 -5.72 16.30
C GLN A 407 -31.07 -4.25 15.97
N LEU A 408 -32.15 -3.69 16.51
CA LEU A 408 -32.52 -2.29 16.27
C LEU A 408 -31.49 -1.30 16.82
N ARG A 409 -30.87 -1.63 17.96
CA ARG A 409 -29.81 -0.84 18.58
C ARG A 409 -28.52 -0.93 17.77
N CYS A 410 -28.04 -2.14 17.51
CA CYS A 410 -26.78 -2.36 16.82
C CYS A 410 -26.79 -1.83 15.38
N ASN A 411 -27.90 -2.00 14.65
CA ASN A 411 -28.00 -1.52 13.26
C ASN A 411 -28.10 0.01 13.14
N GLY A 412 -28.18 0.76 14.26
CA GLY A 412 -28.32 2.23 14.26
C GLY A 412 -29.67 2.70 13.73
N VAL A 413 -30.71 1.87 13.82
CA VAL A 413 -32.04 2.18 13.26
C VAL A 413 -32.70 3.32 14.02
N LEU A 414 -32.53 3.37 15.34
CA LEU A 414 -33.13 4.40 16.19
C LEU A 414 -32.53 5.77 15.89
N GLU A 415 -31.21 5.84 15.71
CA GLU A 415 -30.46 7.05 15.36
C GLU A 415 -30.80 7.48 13.93
N GLY A 416 -30.89 6.53 12.99
CA GLY A 416 -31.36 6.77 11.63
C GLY A 416 -32.76 7.39 11.58
N ILE A 417 -33.70 6.87 12.37
CA ILE A 417 -35.06 7.45 12.45
C ILE A 417 -35.01 8.85 13.10
N ARG A 418 -34.19 9.04 14.13
CA ARG A 418 -34.06 10.33 14.82
C ARG A 418 -33.56 11.41 13.86
N ILE A 419 -32.53 11.14 13.04
CA ILE A 419 -32.03 12.13 12.07
C ILE A 419 -33.03 12.38 10.95
N CYS A 420 -33.67 11.34 10.38
CA CYS A 420 -34.68 11.54 9.33
C CYS A 420 -35.88 12.34 9.83
N ARG A 421 -36.24 12.21 11.12
CA ARG A 421 -37.33 12.97 11.73
C ARG A 421 -36.92 14.40 12.09
N GLN A 422 -35.69 14.62 12.54
CA GLN A 422 -35.22 15.96 12.93
C GLN A 422 -34.75 16.80 11.74
N GLY A 423 -34.14 16.17 10.74
CA GLY A 423 -33.64 16.78 9.51
C GLY A 423 -34.68 16.88 8.40
N PHE A 424 -34.18 17.09 7.18
CA PHE A 424 -34.96 17.37 5.98
C PHE A 424 -34.49 16.43 4.84
N PRO A 425 -34.91 15.15 4.88
CA PRO A 425 -34.35 14.09 4.02
C PRO A 425 -34.66 14.27 2.53
N ASN A 426 -35.66 15.10 2.18
CA ASN A 426 -36.04 15.35 0.81
C ASN A 426 -35.45 16.69 0.36
N ARG A 427 -34.70 16.71 -0.74
CA ARG A 427 -34.12 17.94 -1.30
C ARG A 427 -34.36 18.03 -2.80
N ILE A 428 -34.64 19.23 -3.28
CA ILE A 428 -34.93 19.50 -4.69
C ILE A 428 -34.31 20.84 -5.10
N ALA A 429 -33.67 20.87 -6.28
CA ALA A 429 -33.09 22.09 -6.80
C ALA A 429 -34.17 23.12 -7.15
N PHE A 430 -33.85 24.41 -7.04
CA PHE A 430 -34.83 25.49 -7.31
C PHE A 430 -35.45 25.39 -8.71
N GLN A 431 -34.64 25.11 -9.72
CA GLN A 431 -35.13 24.95 -11.10
C GLN A 431 -36.12 23.79 -11.22
N GLU A 432 -35.81 22.65 -10.61
CA GLU A 432 -36.66 21.46 -10.66
C GLU A 432 -37.96 21.66 -9.89
N PHE A 433 -37.89 22.29 -8.71
CA PHE A 433 -39.07 22.62 -7.91
C PHE A 433 -40.02 23.54 -8.67
N ARG A 434 -39.49 24.61 -9.27
CA ARG A 434 -40.27 25.50 -10.10
C ARG A 434 -40.90 24.75 -11.28
N GLN A 435 -40.08 24.04 -12.05
CA GLN A 435 -40.56 23.33 -13.23
C GLN A 435 -41.65 22.30 -12.90
N ARG A 436 -41.55 21.61 -11.76
CA ARG A 436 -42.53 20.61 -11.35
C ARG A 436 -43.82 21.23 -10.79
N TYR A 437 -43.71 22.20 -9.90
CA TYR A 437 -44.85 22.65 -9.07
C TYR A 437 -45.43 24.01 -9.45
N GLU A 438 -44.88 24.71 -10.46
CA GLU A 438 -45.46 26.00 -10.94
C GLU A 438 -46.92 25.87 -11.39
N LEU A 439 -47.34 24.68 -11.84
CA LEU A 439 -48.73 24.34 -12.13
C LEU A 439 -49.67 24.54 -10.93
N LEU A 440 -49.17 24.30 -9.70
CA LEU A 440 -49.93 24.43 -8.46
C LEU A 440 -50.08 25.89 -8.01
N THR A 441 -49.18 26.77 -8.47
CA THR A 441 -49.12 28.18 -8.04
C THR A 441 -49.33 29.14 -9.23
N PRO A 442 -50.53 29.13 -9.85
CA PRO A 442 -50.80 30.01 -10.97
C PRO A 442 -50.68 31.48 -10.54
N ASN A 443 -49.99 32.29 -11.35
CA ASN A 443 -49.76 33.72 -11.12
C ASN A 443 -48.87 34.08 -9.90
N ALA A 444 -48.28 33.12 -9.19
CA ALA A 444 -47.35 33.40 -8.10
C ALA A 444 -46.03 34.03 -8.59
N ILE A 445 -45.59 33.64 -9.80
CA ILE A 445 -44.38 34.16 -10.43
C ILE A 445 -44.78 35.18 -11.52
N PRO A 446 -44.30 36.44 -11.45
CA PRO A 446 -44.48 37.43 -12.51
C PRO A 446 -43.84 37.01 -13.84
N LYS A 447 -44.38 37.51 -14.96
CA LYS A 447 -43.78 37.31 -16.28
C LYS A 447 -42.43 38.04 -16.37
N GLY A 448 -41.36 37.31 -16.67
CA GLY A 448 -39.99 37.84 -16.80
C GLY A 448 -38.95 36.90 -16.19
N PHE A 449 -37.67 37.31 -16.27
CA PHE A 449 -36.59 36.62 -15.58
C PHE A 449 -36.66 36.91 -14.07
N MET A 450 -36.53 35.88 -13.24
CA MET A 450 -36.49 35.98 -11.79
C MET A 450 -35.47 34.98 -11.26
N ASP A 451 -34.75 35.38 -10.21
CA ASP A 451 -33.84 34.50 -9.50
C ASP A 451 -34.55 33.22 -8.99
N GLY A 452 -33.87 32.09 -9.11
CA GLY A 452 -34.44 30.78 -8.80
C GLY A 452 -34.86 30.63 -7.34
N LYS A 453 -34.06 31.19 -6.41
CA LYS A 453 -34.36 31.14 -4.97
C LYS A 453 -35.58 31.98 -4.65
N LEU A 454 -35.60 33.23 -5.12
CA LEU A 454 -36.72 34.14 -4.89
C LEU A 454 -38.04 33.64 -5.53
N ALA A 455 -37.96 33.02 -6.71
CA ALA A 455 -39.11 32.39 -7.34
C ALA A 455 -39.67 31.24 -6.48
N CYS A 456 -38.79 30.39 -5.94
CA CYS A 456 -39.20 29.31 -5.04
C CYS A 456 -39.79 29.82 -3.72
N GLU A 457 -39.22 30.87 -3.12
CA GLU A 457 -39.77 31.51 -1.92
C GLU A 457 -41.21 31.98 -2.13
N ARG A 458 -41.48 32.62 -3.28
CA ARG A 458 -42.84 33.05 -3.63
C ARG A 458 -43.79 31.88 -3.88
N MET A 459 -43.32 30.82 -4.53
CA MET A 459 -44.12 29.61 -4.74
C MET A 459 -44.46 28.94 -3.42
N ILE A 460 -43.50 28.79 -2.50
CA ILE A 460 -43.74 28.21 -1.17
C ILE A 460 -44.76 29.04 -0.39
N TYR A 461 -44.66 30.38 -0.46
CA TYR A 461 -45.65 31.26 0.16
C TYR A 461 -47.05 31.09 -0.45
N ALA A 462 -47.14 30.92 -1.78
CA ALA A 462 -48.42 30.67 -2.46
C ALA A 462 -49.01 29.28 -2.16
N LEU A 463 -48.17 28.29 -1.85
CA LEU A 463 -48.56 26.95 -1.42
C LEU A 463 -48.97 26.88 0.06
N ASP A 464 -48.77 27.97 0.81
CA ASP A 464 -49.08 28.08 2.24
C ASP A 464 -48.46 26.95 3.09
N LEU A 465 -47.20 26.60 2.80
CA LEU A 465 -46.47 25.57 3.54
C LEU A 465 -45.97 26.12 4.89
N ASP A 466 -46.16 25.33 5.95
CA ASP A 466 -45.63 25.65 7.29
C ASP A 466 -44.09 25.78 7.24
N PRO A 467 -43.51 26.91 7.73
CA PRO A 467 -42.07 27.10 7.82
C PRO A 467 -41.30 26.01 8.57
N ASN A 468 -41.93 25.19 9.42
CA ASN A 468 -41.27 24.06 10.07
C ASN A 468 -41.06 22.86 9.13
N LEU A 469 -41.82 22.77 8.04
CA LEU A 469 -41.79 21.64 7.10
C LEU A 469 -40.70 21.75 6.04
N TYR A 470 -40.10 22.94 5.85
CA TYR A 470 -39.07 23.17 4.84
C TYR A 470 -37.93 24.08 5.32
N ARG A 471 -36.80 24.02 4.63
CA ARG A 471 -35.70 24.98 4.73
C ARG A 471 -35.20 25.32 3.33
N ILE A 472 -34.86 26.59 3.10
CA ILE A 472 -34.35 27.06 1.81
C ILE A 472 -32.83 27.24 1.95
N GLY A 473 -32.08 26.52 1.14
CA GLY A 473 -30.62 26.59 1.09
C GLY A 473 -30.11 27.68 0.16
N GLN A 474 -28.93 27.45 -0.41
CA GLN A 474 -28.31 28.32 -1.43
C GLN A 474 -28.73 27.94 -2.85
N SER A 475 -28.94 26.65 -3.12
CA SER A 475 -29.29 26.13 -4.45
C SER A 475 -30.52 25.21 -4.46
N LYS A 476 -30.93 24.72 -3.28
CA LYS A 476 -31.97 23.70 -3.11
C LYS A 476 -32.96 24.07 -2.01
N ILE A 477 -34.14 23.47 -2.07
CA ILE A 477 -35.14 23.46 -0.99
C ILE A 477 -35.10 22.09 -0.34
N PHE A 478 -35.16 22.09 0.98
CA PHE A 478 -35.13 20.92 1.84
C PHE A 478 -36.49 20.77 2.51
N PHE A 479 -37.05 19.56 2.49
CA PHE A 479 -38.38 19.23 2.98
C PHE A 479 -38.33 18.09 3.99
N ARG A 480 -39.22 18.14 4.97
CA ARG A 480 -39.49 16.98 5.83
C ARG A 480 -40.15 15.85 5.03
N ALA A 481 -40.09 14.65 5.58
CA ALA A 481 -40.77 13.49 5.01
C ALA A 481 -42.28 13.74 4.85
N GLY A 482 -42.84 13.30 3.73
CA GLY A 482 -44.28 13.43 3.41
C GLY A 482 -44.68 14.70 2.65
N VAL A 483 -43.95 15.82 2.79
CA VAL A 483 -44.34 17.11 2.16
C VAL A 483 -44.33 17.01 0.63
N LEU A 484 -43.24 16.49 0.05
CA LEU A 484 -43.16 16.31 -1.41
C LEU A 484 -44.20 15.31 -1.93
N ALA A 485 -44.52 14.26 -1.16
CA ALA A 485 -45.53 13.29 -1.56
C ALA A 485 -46.91 13.94 -1.68
N HIS A 486 -47.26 14.82 -0.74
CA HIS A 486 -48.49 15.59 -0.80
C HIS A 486 -48.52 16.57 -1.99
N LEU A 487 -47.41 17.28 -2.25
CA LEU A 487 -47.30 18.16 -3.41
C LEU A 487 -47.39 17.40 -4.76
N GLU A 488 -46.82 16.21 -4.85
CA GLU A 488 -46.98 15.35 -6.04
C GLU A 488 -48.42 14.86 -6.20
N GLU A 489 -49.11 14.51 -5.12
CA GLU A 489 -50.52 14.10 -5.18
C GLU A 489 -51.43 15.23 -5.70
N GLU A 490 -51.29 16.45 -5.16
CA GLU A 490 -52.02 17.62 -5.64
C GLU A 490 -51.71 17.93 -7.12
N ARG A 491 -50.44 17.79 -7.51
CA ARG A 491 -49.99 17.98 -8.89
C ARG A 491 -50.60 16.93 -9.82
N ASP A 492 -50.59 15.66 -9.42
CA ASP A 492 -51.14 14.56 -10.21
C ASP A 492 -52.65 14.69 -10.40
N LEU A 493 -53.38 15.21 -9.40
CA LEU A 493 -54.79 15.55 -9.55
C LEU A 493 -55.01 16.62 -10.64
N LYS A 494 -54.24 17.72 -10.60
CA LYS A 494 -54.31 18.78 -11.62
C LYS A 494 -53.90 18.30 -13.02
N ILE A 495 -52.87 17.48 -13.11
CA ILE A 495 -52.42 16.89 -14.38
C ILE A 495 -53.49 15.93 -14.90
N SER A 496 -54.13 15.13 -14.04
CA SER A 496 -55.15 14.17 -14.45
C SER A 496 -56.32 14.85 -15.18
N ASP A 497 -56.78 16.01 -14.68
CA ASP A 497 -57.83 16.80 -15.34
C ASP A 497 -57.43 17.23 -16.77
N LEU A 498 -56.18 17.69 -16.94
CA LEU A 498 -55.64 18.08 -18.25
C LEU A 498 -55.45 16.86 -19.18
N ILE A 499 -54.96 15.75 -18.63
CA ILE A 499 -54.73 14.51 -19.38
C ILE A 499 -56.05 13.93 -19.87
N ILE A 500 -57.14 14.00 -19.09
CA ILE A 500 -58.46 13.55 -19.55
C ILE A 500 -58.92 14.35 -20.77
N GLN A 501 -58.72 15.68 -20.78
CA GLN A 501 -59.05 16.53 -21.92
C GLN A 501 -58.18 16.20 -23.14
N PHE A 502 -56.88 16.02 -22.93
CA PHE A 502 -55.94 15.61 -23.99
C PHE A 502 -56.32 14.24 -24.57
N GLN A 503 -56.59 13.25 -23.71
CA GLN A 503 -57.05 11.93 -24.12
C GLN A 503 -58.35 11.99 -24.93
N ALA A 504 -59.30 12.86 -24.54
CA ALA A 504 -60.53 13.08 -25.29
C ALA A 504 -60.25 13.63 -26.70
N PHE A 505 -59.32 14.59 -26.83
CA PHE A 505 -58.89 15.10 -28.13
C PHE A 505 -58.23 14.02 -28.99
N CYS A 506 -57.28 13.26 -28.43
CA CYS A 506 -56.61 12.15 -29.12
C CYS A 506 -57.60 11.07 -29.59
N ARG A 507 -58.51 10.64 -28.70
CA ARG A 507 -59.58 9.68 -29.04
C ARG A 507 -60.50 10.24 -30.12
N GLY A 508 -60.84 11.52 -30.05
CA GLY A 508 -61.62 12.23 -31.07
C GLY A 508 -60.93 12.27 -32.43
N ALA A 509 -59.63 12.55 -32.47
CA ALA A 509 -58.83 12.57 -33.70
C ALA A 509 -58.71 11.16 -34.32
N LEU A 510 -58.39 10.15 -33.50
CA LEU A 510 -58.32 8.75 -33.93
C LEU A 510 -59.67 8.24 -34.44
N SER A 511 -60.75 8.54 -33.73
CA SER A 511 -62.11 8.16 -34.13
C SER A 511 -62.52 8.78 -35.46
N ARG A 512 -62.26 10.08 -35.66
CA ARG A 512 -62.52 10.76 -36.95
C ARG A 512 -61.71 10.16 -38.10
N ARG A 513 -60.43 9.83 -37.88
CA ARG A 513 -59.60 9.16 -38.90
C ARG A 513 -60.14 7.77 -39.24
N ASN A 514 -60.52 6.99 -38.23
CA ASN A 514 -61.11 5.66 -38.42
C ASN A 514 -62.49 5.73 -39.11
N PHE A 515 -63.30 6.72 -38.76
CA PHE A 515 -64.59 6.97 -39.42
C PHE A 515 -64.40 7.33 -40.89
N HIS A 516 -63.44 8.21 -41.21
CA HIS A 516 -63.13 8.54 -42.60
C HIS A 516 -62.68 7.32 -43.40
N LYS A 517 -61.84 6.45 -42.81
CA LYS A 517 -61.45 5.17 -43.42
C LYS A 517 -62.66 4.27 -43.67
N ARG A 518 -63.60 4.16 -42.73
CA ARG A 518 -64.84 3.39 -42.90
C ARG A 518 -65.76 3.97 -43.98
N LEU A 519 -65.86 5.30 -44.08
CA LEU A 519 -66.64 5.97 -45.12
C LEU A 519 -66.06 5.72 -46.51
N GLN A 520 -64.73 5.81 -46.64
CA GLN A 520 -64.02 5.43 -47.87
C GLN A 520 -64.25 3.96 -48.23
N GLN A 521 -64.19 3.04 -47.25
CA GLN A 521 -64.50 1.63 -47.46
C GLN A 521 -65.95 1.43 -47.94
N LEU A 522 -66.93 2.13 -47.38
CA LEU A 522 -68.33 2.01 -47.78
C LEU A 522 -68.54 2.46 -49.23
N ASN A 523 -67.92 3.59 -49.62
CA ASN A 523 -67.95 4.06 -51.01
C ASN A 523 -67.24 3.08 -51.95
N ALA A 524 -66.07 2.57 -51.56
CA ALA A 524 -65.35 1.56 -52.32
C ALA A 524 -66.19 0.28 -52.50
N ILE A 525 -66.88 -0.20 -51.46
CA ILE A 525 -67.77 -1.36 -51.52
C ILE A 525 -68.87 -1.14 -52.55
N ARG A 526 -69.55 0.02 -52.56
CA ARG A 526 -70.60 0.34 -53.54
C ARG A 526 -70.07 0.37 -54.98
N ILE A 527 -68.89 0.97 -55.18
CA ILE A 527 -68.23 1.03 -56.49
C ILE A 527 -67.85 -0.39 -56.95
N ILE A 528 -67.27 -1.20 -56.07
CA ILE A 528 -66.91 -2.60 -56.34
C ILE A 528 -68.17 -3.39 -56.73
N GLN A 529 -69.24 -3.32 -55.93
CA GLN A 529 -70.51 -4.00 -56.22
C GLN A 529 -71.08 -3.61 -57.59
N ARG A 530 -71.13 -2.29 -57.90
CA ARG A 530 -71.59 -1.79 -59.20
C ARG A 530 -70.71 -2.29 -60.35
N ASN A 531 -69.39 -2.26 -60.18
CA ASN A 531 -68.45 -2.72 -61.20
C ASN A 531 -68.51 -4.24 -61.41
N CYS A 532 -68.67 -5.03 -60.35
CA CYS A 532 -68.89 -6.48 -60.45
C CYS A 532 -70.17 -6.77 -61.24
N ALA A 533 -71.28 -6.08 -60.94
CA ALA A 533 -72.53 -6.24 -61.67
C ALA A 533 -72.40 -5.82 -63.15
N ALA A 534 -71.71 -4.72 -63.43
CA ALA A 534 -71.43 -4.28 -64.80
C ALA A 534 -70.54 -5.28 -65.56
N TYR A 535 -69.49 -5.81 -64.91
CA TYR A 535 -68.61 -6.82 -65.48
C TYR A 535 -69.35 -8.11 -65.81
N LEU A 536 -70.25 -8.59 -64.94
CA LEU A 536 -71.08 -9.76 -65.21
C LEU A 536 -71.94 -9.59 -66.48
N LYS A 537 -72.44 -8.38 -66.74
CA LYS A 537 -73.16 -8.04 -67.99
C LYS A 537 -72.21 -7.95 -69.19
N LEU A 538 -71.07 -7.28 -69.05
CA LEU A 538 -70.13 -6.98 -70.13
C LEU A 538 -69.25 -8.17 -70.56
N ARG A 539 -68.94 -9.12 -69.66
CA ARG A 539 -68.02 -10.24 -69.92
C ARG A 539 -68.44 -11.11 -71.11
N ASN A 540 -69.75 -11.20 -71.35
CA ASN A 540 -70.32 -11.98 -72.44
C ASN A 540 -70.59 -11.15 -73.71
N TRP A 541 -70.40 -9.82 -73.66
CA TRP A 541 -70.63 -8.94 -74.81
C TRP A 541 -69.45 -8.99 -75.79
N ALA A 542 -69.73 -9.26 -77.07
CA ALA A 542 -68.71 -9.47 -78.10
C ALA A 542 -67.80 -8.24 -78.32
N TRP A 543 -68.39 -7.04 -78.34
CA TRP A 543 -67.64 -5.77 -78.48
C TRP A 543 -66.70 -5.51 -77.29
N TRP A 544 -67.10 -5.86 -76.06
CA TRP A 544 -66.23 -5.76 -74.90
C TRP A 544 -65.03 -6.71 -75.01
N ARG A 545 -65.25 -7.96 -75.44
CA ARG A 545 -64.16 -8.92 -75.68
C ARG A 545 -63.19 -8.42 -76.74
N LEU A 546 -63.69 -7.88 -77.86
CA LEU A 546 -62.87 -7.26 -78.90
C LEU A 546 -62.07 -6.08 -78.33
N TYR A 547 -62.72 -5.14 -77.63
CA TYR A 547 -62.08 -4.00 -76.99
C TYR A 547 -60.98 -4.42 -76.01
N THR A 548 -61.22 -5.42 -75.15
CA THR A 548 -60.20 -5.91 -74.20
C THR A 548 -58.99 -6.56 -74.89
N LYS A 549 -59.17 -7.20 -76.06
CA LYS A 549 -58.08 -7.79 -76.85
C LYS A 549 -57.30 -6.74 -77.65
N VAL A 550 -57.98 -5.71 -78.14
CA VAL A 550 -57.40 -4.67 -79.02
C VAL A 550 -56.76 -3.53 -78.22
N LYS A 551 -57.35 -3.13 -77.08
CA LYS A 551 -56.86 -2.01 -76.26
C LYS A 551 -55.38 -2.12 -75.84
N PRO A 552 -54.84 -3.29 -75.43
CA PRO A 552 -53.41 -3.43 -75.11
C PRO A 552 -52.49 -3.24 -76.33
N LEU A 553 -52.98 -3.51 -77.55
CA LEU A 553 -52.24 -3.34 -78.80
C LEU A 553 -52.15 -1.87 -79.24
N LEU A 554 -52.98 -0.99 -78.67
CA LEU A 554 -53.03 0.45 -78.96
C LEU A 554 -52.17 1.29 -77.99
N GLN A 555 -51.07 0.72 -77.50
CA GLN A 555 -50.31 1.06 -76.29
C GLN A 555 -49.63 2.45 -76.22
N VAL A 556 -50.02 3.42 -77.05
CA VAL A 556 -49.33 4.72 -77.19
C VAL A 556 -49.96 5.84 -76.35
N THR A 557 -51.25 5.78 -76.04
CA THR A 557 -52.00 6.95 -75.51
C THR A 557 -51.88 7.24 -74.01
N LYS A 558 -51.14 6.44 -73.23
CA LYS A 558 -50.93 6.65 -71.76
C LYS A 558 -49.48 6.45 -71.29
N GLN A 559 -48.52 6.40 -72.21
CA GLN A 559 -47.12 6.21 -71.84
C GLN A 559 -46.51 7.50 -71.25
N GLU A 560 -46.82 8.67 -71.81
CA GLU A 560 -46.29 9.96 -71.33
C GLU A 560 -46.71 10.28 -69.87
N GLU A 561 -48.00 10.15 -69.53
CA GLU A 561 -48.47 10.37 -68.15
C GLU A 561 -47.80 9.41 -67.14
N LYS A 562 -47.60 8.15 -67.55
CA LYS A 562 -46.91 7.16 -66.70
C LYS A 562 -45.42 7.45 -66.58
N LEU A 563 -44.81 7.94 -67.65
CA LEU A 563 -43.40 8.28 -67.70
C LEU A 563 -43.13 9.49 -66.79
N SER A 564 -43.94 10.55 -66.89
CA SER A 564 -43.88 11.71 -65.98
C SER A 564 -44.09 11.33 -64.51
N ALA A 565 -45.11 10.52 -64.19
CA ALA A 565 -45.32 10.05 -62.82
C ALA A 565 -44.15 9.19 -62.29
N LYS A 566 -43.51 8.40 -63.17
CA LYS A 566 -42.34 7.60 -62.82
C LYS A 566 -41.07 8.45 -62.67
N GLU A 567 -40.93 9.53 -63.42
CA GLU A 567 -39.85 10.50 -63.28
C GLU A 567 -39.94 11.26 -61.95
N ASP A 568 -41.15 11.67 -61.55
CA ASP A 568 -41.38 12.32 -60.25
C ASP A 568 -41.13 11.37 -59.07
N GLU A 569 -41.60 10.13 -59.16
CA GLU A 569 -41.33 9.08 -58.16
C GLU A 569 -39.82 8.80 -58.06
N LEU A 570 -39.13 8.70 -59.20
CA LEU A 570 -37.68 8.52 -59.25
C LEU A 570 -36.94 9.70 -58.62
N ARG A 571 -37.40 10.94 -58.85
CA ARG A 571 -36.81 12.14 -58.24
C ARG A 571 -36.94 12.12 -56.71
N GLN A 572 -38.14 11.86 -56.19
CA GLN A 572 -38.36 11.81 -54.74
C GLN A 572 -37.59 10.67 -54.05
N VAL A 573 -37.47 9.51 -54.71
CA VAL A 573 -36.67 8.40 -54.18
C VAL A 573 -35.19 8.75 -54.17
N LYS A 574 -34.68 9.40 -55.22
CA LYS A 574 -33.29 9.87 -55.28
C LYS A 574 -32.98 10.88 -54.19
N GLU A 575 -33.81 11.90 -53.99
CA GLU A 575 -33.60 12.90 -52.93
C GLU A 575 -33.61 12.28 -51.52
N LYS A 576 -34.51 11.33 -51.27
CA LYS A 576 -34.54 10.60 -49.98
C LYS A 576 -33.33 9.70 -49.80
N MET A 577 -32.88 9.04 -50.86
CA MET A 577 -31.69 8.19 -50.86
C MET A 577 -30.44 9.02 -50.56
N GLU A 578 -30.27 10.15 -51.25
CA GLU A 578 -29.13 11.06 -51.05
C GLU A 578 -29.10 11.62 -49.63
N LYS A 579 -30.26 12.05 -49.09
CA LYS A 579 -30.33 12.51 -47.69
C LYS A 579 -29.97 11.39 -46.70
N ALA A 580 -30.50 10.19 -46.90
CA ALA A 580 -30.19 9.05 -46.03
C ALA A 580 -28.71 8.63 -46.13
N GLU A 581 -28.11 8.70 -47.32
CA GLU A 581 -26.68 8.43 -47.53
C GLU A 581 -25.82 9.46 -46.80
N ASN A 582 -26.19 10.74 -46.84
CA ASN A 582 -25.50 11.80 -46.10
C ASN A 582 -25.62 11.58 -44.58
N ASP A 583 -26.83 11.32 -44.07
CA ASP A 583 -27.06 11.05 -42.64
C ASP A 583 -26.27 9.82 -42.16
N VAL A 584 -26.24 8.74 -42.96
CA VAL A 584 -25.46 7.53 -42.66
C VAL A 584 -23.96 7.80 -42.70
N SER A 585 -23.48 8.62 -43.64
CA SER A 585 -22.08 9.02 -43.73
C SER A 585 -21.65 9.81 -42.49
N GLU A 586 -22.44 10.82 -42.06
CA GLU A 586 -22.17 11.60 -40.86
C GLU A 586 -22.19 10.75 -39.59
N LEU A 587 -23.16 9.85 -39.46
CA LEU A 587 -23.24 8.93 -38.31
C LEU A 587 -22.07 7.95 -38.28
N ASN A 588 -21.64 7.44 -39.44
CA ASN A 588 -20.47 6.57 -39.51
C ASN A 588 -19.18 7.31 -39.16
N GLN A 589 -19.01 8.57 -39.59
CA GLN A 589 -17.86 9.38 -39.19
C GLN A 589 -17.83 9.60 -37.67
N LYS A 590 -18.96 9.94 -37.07
CA LYS A 590 -19.08 10.08 -35.60
C LYS A 590 -18.80 8.75 -34.88
N LEU A 591 -19.26 7.63 -35.43
CA LEU A 591 -19.01 6.31 -34.86
C LEU A 591 -17.51 5.98 -34.86
N VAL A 592 -16.83 6.24 -35.99
CA VAL A 592 -15.38 6.05 -36.10
C VAL A 592 -14.63 6.94 -35.11
N GLN A 593 -14.97 8.23 -35.01
CA GLN A 593 -14.38 9.14 -34.03
C GLN A 593 -14.55 8.65 -32.58
N LEU A 594 -15.77 8.27 -32.18
CA LEU A 594 -16.02 7.74 -30.84
C LEU A 594 -15.30 6.41 -30.59
N GLN A 595 -15.09 5.60 -31.63
CA GLN A 595 -14.37 4.34 -31.53
C GLN A 595 -12.86 4.56 -31.40
N GLU A 596 -12.32 5.57 -32.08
CA GLU A 596 -10.94 6.05 -31.93
C GLU A 596 -10.70 6.62 -30.52
N GLU A 597 -11.58 7.50 -30.04
CA GLU A 597 -11.52 8.03 -28.67
C GLU A 597 -11.55 6.90 -27.63
N LYS A 598 -12.43 5.91 -27.83
CA LYS A 598 -12.49 4.72 -26.96
C LYS A 598 -11.19 3.93 -26.98
N THR A 599 -10.56 3.75 -28.15
CA THR A 599 -9.27 3.05 -28.23
C THR A 599 -8.16 3.84 -27.56
N THR A 600 -8.09 5.16 -27.76
CA THR A 600 -7.11 6.02 -27.09
C THR A 600 -7.27 6.00 -25.57
N LEU A 601 -8.51 6.08 -25.06
CA LEU A 601 -8.78 5.96 -23.62
C LEU A 601 -8.41 4.57 -23.07
N ALA A 602 -8.62 3.50 -23.84
CA ALA A 602 -8.22 2.16 -23.44
C ALA A 602 -6.69 2.00 -23.39
N GLU A 603 -5.97 2.59 -24.35
CA GLU A 603 -4.51 2.63 -24.37
C GLU A 603 -3.96 3.47 -23.20
N GLN A 604 -4.54 4.64 -22.93
CA GLN A 604 -4.19 5.47 -21.77
C GLN A 604 -4.45 4.72 -20.46
N LEU A 605 -5.59 4.04 -20.33
CA LEU A 605 -5.89 3.24 -19.15
C LEU A 605 -4.89 2.10 -18.97
N GLN A 606 -4.47 1.44 -20.05
CA GLN A 606 -3.46 0.41 -19.99
C GLN A 606 -2.10 0.99 -19.57
N ALA A 607 -1.68 2.11 -20.15
CA ALA A 607 -0.43 2.79 -19.77
C ALA A 607 -0.45 3.23 -18.31
N GLU A 608 -1.53 3.82 -17.82
CA GLU A 608 -1.71 4.19 -16.41
C GLU A 608 -1.72 2.95 -15.49
N THR A 609 -2.31 1.84 -15.93
CA THR A 609 -2.29 0.58 -15.17
C THR A 609 -0.87 0.01 -15.08
N GLU A 610 -0.10 0.09 -16.15
CA GLU A 610 1.31 -0.32 -16.19
C GLU A 610 2.17 0.59 -15.30
N LEU A 611 2.01 1.92 -15.39
CA LEU A 611 2.68 2.88 -14.52
C LEU A 611 2.32 2.67 -13.04
N CYS A 612 1.05 2.39 -12.74
CA CYS A 612 0.62 2.08 -11.38
C CYS A 612 1.25 0.78 -10.87
N ALA A 613 1.35 -0.25 -11.71
CA ALA A 613 2.05 -1.50 -11.37
C ALA A 613 3.55 -1.28 -11.14
N GLU A 614 4.21 -0.44 -11.95
CA GLU A 614 5.61 -0.05 -11.75
C GLU A 614 5.80 0.72 -10.43
N ALA A 615 4.91 1.66 -10.13
CA ALA A 615 4.92 2.40 -8.87
C ALA A 615 4.68 1.49 -7.66
N GLU A 616 3.77 0.51 -7.76
CA GLU A 616 3.56 -0.50 -6.72
C GLU A 616 4.79 -1.39 -6.53
N GLU A 617 5.45 -1.81 -7.61
CA GLU A 617 6.71 -2.57 -7.53
C GLU A 617 7.81 -1.76 -6.85
N LEU A 618 7.98 -0.49 -7.23
CA LEU A 618 8.95 0.40 -6.61
C LEU A 618 8.64 0.58 -5.11
N ARG A 619 7.36 0.75 -4.75
CA ARG A 619 6.94 0.86 -3.36
C ARG A 619 7.25 -0.41 -2.57
N LEU A 620 6.97 -1.58 -3.11
CA LEU A 620 7.31 -2.87 -2.47
C LEU A 620 8.82 -3.04 -2.30
N ARG A 621 9.61 -2.66 -3.31
CA ARG A 621 11.08 -2.69 -3.25
C ARG A 621 11.62 -1.75 -2.17
N LEU A 622 11.09 -0.53 -2.10
CA LEU A 622 11.44 0.44 -1.06
C LEU A 622 11.02 -0.07 0.33
N GLN A 623 9.87 -0.73 0.46
CA GLN A 623 9.41 -1.31 1.71
C GLN A 623 10.31 -2.46 2.18
N ALA A 624 10.71 -3.36 1.28
CA ALA A 624 11.66 -4.43 1.60
C ALA A 624 13.02 -3.84 2.01
N ARG A 625 13.52 -2.84 1.26
CA ARG A 625 14.77 -2.17 1.61
C ARG A 625 14.68 -1.44 2.94
N LYS A 626 13.52 -0.86 3.26
CA LYS A 626 13.28 -0.24 4.56
C LYS A 626 13.36 -1.27 5.68
N GLN A 627 12.73 -2.44 5.53
CA GLN A 627 12.81 -3.51 6.52
C GLN A 627 14.25 -3.98 6.73
N GLU A 628 15.00 -4.22 5.64
CA GLU A 628 16.43 -4.57 5.74
C GLU A 628 17.24 -3.52 6.50
N LEU A 629 16.96 -2.23 6.25
CA LEU A 629 17.63 -1.13 6.95
C LEU A 629 17.20 -1.06 8.42
N GLU A 630 15.93 -1.30 8.75
CA GLU A 630 15.44 -1.38 10.13
C GLU A 630 16.10 -2.55 10.88
N ASP A 631 16.25 -3.72 10.26
CA ASP A 631 16.92 -4.88 10.85
C ASP A 631 18.42 -4.62 11.06
N ILE A 632 19.10 -3.99 10.09
CA ILE A 632 20.51 -3.58 10.24
C ILE A 632 20.65 -2.55 11.36
N LEU A 633 19.72 -1.60 11.45
CA LEU A 633 19.75 -0.56 12.48
C LEU A 633 19.57 -1.17 13.88
N GLN A 634 18.66 -2.13 14.04
CA GLN A 634 18.50 -2.88 15.29
C GLN A 634 19.75 -3.69 15.66
N ASP A 635 20.39 -4.39 14.71
CA ASP A 635 21.64 -5.13 14.98
C ASP A 635 22.78 -4.17 15.36
N MET A 636 22.85 -3.00 14.72
CA MET A 636 23.84 -1.97 15.04
C MET A 636 23.60 -1.32 16.42
N GLU A 637 22.34 -1.02 16.77
CA GLU A 637 21.97 -0.52 18.10
C GLU A 637 22.34 -1.53 19.19
N ALA A 638 22.02 -2.81 19.01
CA ALA A 638 22.39 -3.87 19.95
C ALA A 638 23.91 -4.00 20.11
N ARG A 639 24.68 -3.91 19.02
CA ARG A 639 26.15 -3.92 19.09
C ARG A 639 26.73 -2.69 19.79
N ILE A 640 26.13 -1.52 19.60
CA ILE A 640 26.55 -0.31 20.30
C ILE A 640 26.31 -0.47 21.80
N GLU A 641 25.15 -1.00 22.22
CA GLU A 641 24.87 -1.28 23.62
C GLU A 641 25.87 -2.28 24.23
N GLU A 642 26.22 -3.36 23.51
CA GLU A 642 27.24 -4.32 23.94
C GLU A 642 28.63 -3.67 24.09
N GLU A 643 29.04 -2.82 23.14
CA GLU A 643 30.33 -2.13 23.20
C GLU A 643 30.36 -1.02 24.27
N GLU A 644 29.25 -0.35 24.52
CA GLU A 644 29.11 0.60 25.63
C GLU A 644 29.25 -0.12 26.98
N GLU A 645 28.62 -1.28 27.16
CA GLU A 645 28.79 -2.10 28.36
C GLU A 645 30.24 -2.56 28.53
N ARG A 646 30.89 -3.02 27.44
CA ARG A 646 32.32 -3.34 27.42
C ARG A 646 33.19 -2.16 27.84
N ASN A 647 32.91 -0.97 27.31
CA ASN A 647 33.68 0.23 27.61
C ASN A 647 33.50 0.67 29.08
N GLN A 648 32.28 0.56 29.62
CA GLN A 648 32.03 0.79 31.04
C GLN A 648 32.81 -0.20 31.92
N ASN A 649 32.82 -1.48 31.55
CA ASN A 649 33.60 -2.51 32.24
C ASN A 649 35.10 -2.21 32.20
N LEU A 650 35.67 -1.92 31.04
CA LEU A 650 37.09 -1.55 30.88
C LEU A 650 37.45 -0.26 31.64
N THR A 651 36.55 0.72 31.65
CA THR A 651 36.75 1.97 32.40
C THR A 651 36.76 1.70 33.91
N SER A 652 35.93 0.77 34.39
CA SER A 652 35.92 0.35 35.79
C SER A 652 37.22 -0.38 36.18
N GLU A 653 37.74 -1.24 35.30
CA GLU A 653 39.01 -1.95 35.50
C GLU A 653 40.20 -0.99 35.45
N LYS A 654 40.21 -0.05 34.49
CA LYS A 654 41.22 1.01 34.41
C LYS A 654 41.29 1.83 35.69
N LYS A 655 40.14 2.19 36.28
CA LYS A 655 40.11 2.88 37.58
C LYS A 655 40.71 2.05 38.70
N LYS A 656 40.39 0.75 38.77
CA LYS A 656 41.00 -0.17 39.75
C LYS A 656 42.51 -0.25 39.57
N LEU A 657 42.97 -0.40 38.32
CA LEU A 657 44.38 -0.46 37.98
C LEU A 657 45.11 0.84 38.33
N GLN A 658 44.51 2.00 38.05
CA GLN A 658 45.06 3.31 38.43
C GLN A 658 45.21 3.44 39.95
N ILE A 659 44.22 2.98 40.73
CA ILE A 659 44.32 2.97 42.20
C ILE A 659 45.49 2.08 42.63
N THR A 660 45.61 0.86 42.10
CA THR A 660 46.75 -0.01 42.45
C THR A 660 48.11 0.55 42.01
N ILE A 661 48.18 1.27 40.88
CA ILE A 661 49.43 1.93 40.46
C ILE A 661 49.77 3.04 41.45
N GLN A 662 48.79 3.86 41.84
CA GLN A 662 49.00 4.93 42.81
C GLN A 662 49.44 4.38 44.18
N ASP A 663 48.82 3.30 44.65
CA ASP A 663 49.21 2.63 45.89
C ASP A 663 50.65 2.08 45.81
N LEU A 664 51.05 1.52 44.66
CA LEU A 664 52.40 1.02 44.43
C LEU A 664 53.43 2.15 44.31
N GLU A 665 53.07 3.27 43.69
CA GLU A 665 53.91 4.47 43.61
C GLU A 665 54.15 5.07 45.01
N GLU A 666 53.10 5.14 45.84
CA GLU A 666 53.21 5.62 47.23
C GLU A 666 54.10 4.67 48.08
N GLN A 667 53.92 3.36 47.94
CA GLN A 667 54.80 2.36 48.58
C GLN A 667 56.26 2.48 48.13
N LEU A 668 56.49 2.74 46.83
CA LEU A 668 57.83 2.93 46.30
C LEU A 668 58.49 4.19 46.88
N GLU A 669 57.74 5.28 47.00
CA GLU A 669 58.22 6.54 47.57
C GLU A 669 58.56 6.40 49.06
N GLU A 670 57.76 5.64 49.82
CA GLU A 670 58.05 5.28 51.22
C GLU A 670 59.34 4.45 51.35
N GLU A 671 59.51 3.43 50.51
CA GLU A 671 60.71 2.57 50.49
C GLU A 671 61.96 3.36 50.04
N GLU A 672 61.85 4.27 49.06
CA GLU A 672 62.92 5.17 48.66
C GLU A 672 63.31 6.13 49.79
N GLY A 673 62.32 6.65 50.53
CA GLY A 673 62.55 7.47 51.73
C GLY A 673 63.26 6.70 52.84
N ALA A 674 62.88 5.44 53.08
CA ALA A 674 63.55 4.54 54.02
C ALA A 674 65.01 4.27 53.59
N ARG A 675 65.23 4.02 52.30
CA ARG A 675 66.56 3.81 51.72
C ARG A 675 67.46 5.04 51.85
N GLN A 676 66.93 6.25 51.63
CA GLN A 676 67.70 7.49 51.84
C GLN A 676 68.12 7.68 53.31
N LYS A 677 67.23 7.37 54.27
CA LYS A 677 67.58 7.41 55.70
C LYS A 677 68.72 6.44 56.03
N LEU A 678 68.63 5.20 55.57
CA LEU A 678 69.68 4.20 55.76
C LEU A 678 71.02 4.62 55.13
N GLN A 679 70.98 5.27 53.96
CA GLN A 679 72.18 5.79 53.30
C GLN A 679 72.83 6.93 54.10
N LEU A 680 72.04 7.83 54.69
CA LEU A 680 72.52 8.88 55.59
C LEU A 680 73.16 8.28 56.85
N GLU A 681 72.53 7.27 57.46
CA GLU A 681 73.10 6.56 58.61
C GLU A 681 74.44 5.91 58.26
N LYS A 682 74.55 5.25 57.10
CA LYS A 682 75.81 4.68 56.61
C LYS A 682 76.93 5.72 56.51
N VAL A 683 76.67 6.87 55.87
CA VAL A 683 77.67 7.94 55.74
C VAL A 683 78.12 8.46 57.10
N THR A 684 77.20 8.59 58.06
CA THR A 684 77.57 9.01 59.43
C THR A 684 78.44 7.98 60.14
N LEU A 685 78.18 6.69 59.95
CA LEU A 685 79.02 5.61 60.51
C LEU A 685 80.40 5.57 59.85
N ASP A 686 80.48 5.72 58.53
CA ASP A 686 81.76 5.77 57.79
C ASP A 686 82.62 6.97 58.25
N SER A 687 82.01 8.11 58.56
CA SER A 687 82.74 9.26 59.09
C SER A 687 83.32 9.03 60.50
N LYS A 688 82.64 8.24 61.34
CA LYS A 688 83.15 7.84 62.66
C LYS A 688 84.31 6.87 62.55
N ILE A 689 84.28 5.95 61.58
CA ILE A 689 85.36 4.98 61.33
C ILE A 689 86.65 5.72 60.94
N LYS A 690 86.58 6.67 59.99
CA LYS A 690 87.75 7.46 59.57
C LYS A 690 88.43 8.20 60.71
N LYS A 691 87.66 8.71 61.67
CA LYS A 691 88.20 9.43 62.82
C LYS A 691 89.01 8.52 63.76
N ILE A 692 88.55 7.28 63.94
CA ILE A 692 89.25 6.26 64.73
C ILE A 692 90.54 5.81 64.02
N GLU A 693 90.54 5.74 62.69
CA GLU A 693 91.73 5.39 61.90
C GLU A 693 92.84 6.46 62.00
N GLU A 694 92.48 7.75 62.00
CA GLU A 694 93.44 8.85 62.18
C GLU A 694 94.08 8.86 63.58
N ASP A 695 93.30 8.58 64.63
CA ASP A 695 93.80 8.52 66.00
C ASP A 695 94.80 7.36 66.18
N TYR A 696 94.55 6.20 65.54
CA TYR A 696 95.42 5.02 65.60
C TYR A 696 96.79 5.27 64.95
N ALA A 697 96.84 6.00 63.83
CA ALA A 697 98.08 6.30 63.12
C ALA A 697 99.06 7.15 63.96
N SER A 698 98.54 8.09 64.77
CA SER A 698 99.35 8.95 65.62
C SER A 698 100.05 8.20 66.77
N LEU A 699 99.38 7.18 67.33
CA LEU A 699 99.90 6.34 68.41
C LEU A 699 100.99 5.38 67.93
N ALA A 700 100.92 4.92 66.69
CA ALA A 700 101.89 3.99 66.12
C ALA A 700 103.29 4.62 65.98
N ASP A 701 103.37 5.90 65.61
CA ASP A 701 104.63 6.59 65.29
C ASP A 701 105.48 6.90 66.54
N SER A 702 104.83 7.11 67.69
CA SER A 702 105.52 7.36 68.96
C SER A 702 106.21 6.10 69.51
N ASN A 703 105.72 4.91 69.16
CA ASN A 703 106.21 3.64 69.70
C ASN A 703 107.50 3.16 69.01
N GLN A 704 107.76 3.59 67.77
CA GLN A 704 108.88 3.10 66.96
C GLN A 704 110.26 3.68 67.40
N LYS A 705 110.28 4.80 68.12
CA LYS A 705 111.53 5.43 68.61
C LYS A 705 112.11 4.72 69.84
N VAL A 706 111.28 4.17 70.73
CA VAL A 706 111.73 3.48 71.95
C VAL A 706 112.32 2.09 71.65
N LEU A 707 111.89 1.45 70.55
CA LEU A 707 112.33 0.10 70.17
C LEU A 707 113.79 0.00 69.67
N LYS A 708 114.42 1.11 69.26
CA LYS A 708 115.80 1.09 68.72
C LYS A 708 116.89 1.10 69.80
N GLU A 709 116.62 1.57 71.01
CA GLU A 709 117.60 1.61 72.11
C GLU A 709 117.71 0.26 72.87
N ARG A 710 116.66 -0.57 72.86
CA ARG A 710 116.63 -1.86 73.58
C ARG A 710 117.48 -2.97 72.93
N LYS A 711 117.66 -2.92 71.62
CA LYS A 711 118.21 -4.05 70.82
C LYS A 711 119.72 -4.28 70.95
N VAL A 712 120.50 -3.30 71.40
CA VAL A 712 121.98 -3.40 71.49
C VAL A 712 122.45 -4.08 72.79
N LEU A 713 121.58 -4.28 73.78
CA LEU A 713 121.92 -4.90 75.06
C LEU A 713 121.55 -6.40 75.18
N GLU A 714 120.67 -6.93 74.32
CA GLU A 714 120.12 -8.29 74.47
C GLU A 714 120.93 -9.38 73.73
N GLU A 715 121.97 -9.05 72.95
CA GLU A 715 122.80 -10.03 72.22
C GLU A 715 123.81 -10.83 73.09
N LYS A 716 123.85 -10.70 74.43
CA LYS A 716 124.93 -11.30 75.24
C LYS A 716 124.55 -12.31 76.33
N LEU A 717 123.28 -12.73 76.52
CA LEU A 717 122.94 -13.53 77.72
C LEU A 717 122.28 -14.91 77.56
N LEU A 718 121.76 -15.34 76.41
CA LEU A 718 120.91 -16.57 76.40
C LEU A 718 121.27 -17.63 75.36
N GLU A 719 122.59 -17.82 75.17
CA GLU A 719 123.20 -19.01 74.59
C GLU A 719 123.36 -20.18 75.61
N VAL A 720 122.86 -20.09 76.87
CA VAL A 720 123.21 -21.07 77.92
C VAL A 720 122.04 -21.67 78.72
N SER A 721 120.77 -21.51 78.34
CA SER A 721 119.71 -22.25 79.06
C SER A 721 118.70 -22.93 78.15
N GLN A 722 119.26 -23.62 77.15
CA GLN A 722 118.77 -24.93 76.80
C GLN A 722 119.15 -25.87 77.95
N ASN A 723 118.26 -26.06 78.92
CA ASN A 723 118.27 -27.23 79.81
C ASN A 723 116.91 -27.38 80.49
N LEU A 724 116.34 -28.57 80.32
CA LEU A 724 115.19 -29.13 81.04
C LEU A 724 113.87 -28.39 80.76
N SER A 725 113.02 -28.83 79.82
CA SER A 725 112.61 -30.24 79.69
C SER A 725 112.37 -30.82 81.08
N GLU A 726 111.30 -30.40 81.73
CA GLU A 726 110.46 -31.35 82.45
C GLU A 726 109.07 -30.74 82.67
N GLU A 727 108.10 -31.61 82.45
CA GLU A 727 106.67 -31.58 82.71
C GLU A 727 105.80 -30.84 81.68
N GLU A 728 105.39 -31.49 80.58
CA GLU A 728 104.82 -32.86 80.56
C GLU A 728 103.73 -33.09 81.63
N GLU A 729 102.76 -32.19 81.70
CA GLU A 729 101.36 -32.59 81.85
C GLU A 729 100.60 -32.10 80.61
N LYS A 730 100.56 -32.96 79.59
CA LYS A 730 99.38 -33.78 79.27
C LYS A 730 98.13 -32.95 78.89
N SER A 731 97.87 -33.02 77.59
CA SER A 731 96.65 -33.64 77.08
C SER A 731 95.32 -33.06 77.57
N LYS A 732 94.74 -32.17 76.75
CA LYS A 732 93.46 -32.39 76.06
C LYS A 732 92.98 -31.09 75.39
N HIS A 733 93.43 -30.80 74.17
CA HIS A 733 92.46 -30.40 73.12
C HIS A 733 92.90 -30.55 71.66
N LEU A 734 93.78 -31.50 71.38
CA LEU A 734 93.87 -32.16 70.07
C LEU A 734 92.79 -33.27 69.95
N SER A 735 91.53 -32.90 70.20
CA SER A 735 90.36 -33.80 70.02
C SER A 735 89.10 -33.08 69.53
N LYS A 736 89.12 -31.77 69.23
CA LYS A 736 87.97 -31.04 68.65
C LYS A 736 88.19 -30.41 67.28
N LEU A 737 89.39 -30.47 66.70
CA LEU A 737 89.68 -29.87 65.39
C LEU A 737 89.56 -30.85 64.20
N LYS A 738 89.50 -32.16 64.45
CA LYS A 738 89.43 -33.18 63.39
C LYS A 738 87.99 -33.46 62.92
N SER A 739 86.99 -33.38 63.81
CA SER A 739 85.58 -33.66 63.46
C SER A 739 84.89 -32.56 62.65
N ARG A 740 85.48 -31.36 62.54
CA ARG A 740 84.88 -30.23 61.80
C ARG A 740 85.23 -30.22 60.31
N HIS A 741 86.27 -30.94 59.90
CA HIS A 741 86.71 -30.98 58.49
C HIS A 741 86.15 -32.17 57.69
N GLU A 742 85.70 -33.24 58.35
CA GLU A 742 85.04 -34.38 57.68
C GLU A 742 83.55 -34.11 57.35
N ALA A 743 82.87 -33.21 58.08
CA ALA A 743 81.49 -32.81 57.79
C ALA A 743 81.36 -31.89 56.55
N THR A 744 82.37 -31.06 56.29
CA THR A 744 82.39 -30.12 55.15
C THR A 744 82.64 -30.80 53.79
N ILE A 745 83.15 -32.04 53.77
CA ILE A 745 83.43 -32.75 52.52
C ILE A 745 82.17 -33.47 52.00
N ALA A 746 81.31 -34.01 52.88
CA ALA A 746 80.05 -34.63 52.50
C ALA A 746 78.99 -33.62 51.98
N GLU A 747 79.04 -32.37 52.43
CA GLU A 747 78.08 -31.32 52.06
C GLU A 747 78.36 -30.70 50.67
N ILE A 748 79.59 -30.85 50.15
CA ILE A 748 80.01 -30.33 48.85
C ILE A 748 79.72 -31.35 47.73
N ASP A 749 79.83 -32.65 47.99
CA ASP A 749 79.48 -33.71 47.03
C ASP A 749 77.97 -33.82 46.75
N GLU A 750 77.11 -33.44 47.71
CA GLU A 750 75.65 -33.43 47.52
C GLU A 750 75.15 -32.16 46.77
N LYS A 751 75.84 -31.02 46.93
CA LYS A 751 75.56 -29.79 46.19
C LYS A 751 75.95 -29.91 44.71
N LEU A 752 77.07 -30.56 44.40
CA LEU A 752 77.53 -30.77 43.02
C LEU A 752 76.59 -31.70 42.21
N ARG A 753 75.95 -32.69 42.86
CA ARG A 753 74.98 -33.59 42.20
C ARG A 753 73.61 -32.94 41.96
N ARG A 754 73.13 -32.08 42.88
CA ARG A 754 71.90 -31.30 42.67
C ARG A 754 72.08 -30.24 41.59
N GLU A 755 73.26 -29.63 41.50
CA GLU A 755 73.57 -28.61 40.50
C GLU A 755 73.70 -29.19 39.07
N GLN A 756 74.18 -30.44 38.92
CA GLN A 756 74.19 -31.14 37.63
C GLN A 756 72.78 -31.58 37.15
N GLN A 757 71.86 -31.87 38.07
CA GLN A 757 70.48 -32.28 37.75
C GLN A 757 69.60 -31.08 37.38
N VAL A 758 69.74 -29.96 38.09
CA VAL A 758 69.05 -28.69 37.78
C VAL A 758 69.53 -28.12 36.44
N ARG A 759 70.81 -28.27 36.08
CA ARG A 759 71.35 -27.78 34.80
C ARG A 759 70.80 -28.52 33.58
N GLN A 760 70.51 -29.82 33.69
CA GLN A 760 69.85 -30.59 32.62
C GLN A 760 68.35 -30.29 32.50
N GLU A 761 67.67 -29.97 33.60
CA GLU A 761 66.28 -29.50 33.57
C GLU A 761 66.17 -28.07 33.02
N LEU A 762 67.14 -27.20 33.33
CA LEU A 762 67.22 -25.84 32.80
C LEU A 762 67.51 -25.82 31.29
N GLU A 763 68.37 -26.71 30.77
CA GLU A 763 68.60 -26.83 29.31
C GLU A 763 67.37 -27.35 28.55
N ARG A 764 66.58 -28.24 29.15
CA ARG A 764 65.32 -28.72 28.56
C ARG A 764 64.23 -27.66 28.60
N ALA A 765 64.11 -26.92 29.71
CA ALA A 765 63.19 -25.80 29.83
C ALA A 765 63.57 -24.67 28.86
N SER A 766 64.86 -24.33 28.75
CA SER A 766 65.39 -23.33 27.81
C SER A 766 65.04 -23.66 26.36
N ARG A 767 65.23 -24.91 25.91
CA ARG A 767 64.86 -25.32 24.54
C ARG A 767 63.35 -25.30 24.29
N LYS A 768 62.54 -25.56 25.33
CA LYS A 768 61.08 -25.51 25.24
C LYS A 768 60.56 -24.07 25.17
N THR A 769 61.10 -23.18 26.00
CA THR A 769 60.81 -21.74 25.96
C THR A 769 61.35 -21.09 24.70
N GLU A 770 62.43 -21.58 24.11
CA GLU A 770 62.98 -21.07 22.85
C GLU A 770 62.14 -21.52 21.63
N SER A 771 61.53 -22.72 21.70
CA SER A 771 60.51 -23.16 20.74
C SER A 771 59.22 -22.35 20.87
N GLU A 772 58.70 -22.18 22.10
CA GLU A 772 57.49 -21.38 22.35
C GLU A 772 57.69 -19.90 21.99
N LEU A 773 58.90 -19.34 22.20
CA LEU A 773 59.25 -17.99 21.79
C LEU A 773 59.32 -17.83 20.26
N ASN A 774 59.75 -18.86 19.53
CA ASN A 774 59.75 -18.84 18.07
C ASN A 774 58.34 -19.00 17.49
N ASP A 775 57.50 -19.87 18.08
CA ASP A 775 56.09 -20.01 17.68
C ASP A 775 55.30 -18.72 17.94
N VAL A 776 55.55 -18.05 19.08
CA VAL A 776 54.94 -16.75 19.39
C VAL A 776 55.47 -15.64 18.48
N LYS A 777 56.74 -15.70 18.05
CA LYS A 777 57.28 -14.75 17.06
C LYS A 777 56.66 -14.95 15.67
N GLU A 778 56.46 -16.19 15.22
CA GLU A 778 55.74 -16.47 13.97
C GLU A 778 54.28 -16.02 14.04
N GLN A 779 53.58 -16.31 15.14
CA GLN A 779 52.21 -15.82 15.37
C GLN A 779 52.15 -14.29 15.44
N LEU A 780 53.15 -13.62 16.02
CA LEU A 780 53.22 -12.16 16.06
C LEU A 780 53.45 -11.56 14.67
N VAL A 781 54.25 -12.21 13.82
CA VAL A 781 54.48 -11.80 12.42
C VAL A 781 53.21 -11.99 11.59
N GLU A 782 52.52 -13.12 11.74
CA GLU A 782 51.27 -13.41 11.05
C GLU A 782 50.14 -12.47 11.51
N LYS A 783 50.06 -12.16 12.81
CA LYS A 783 49.12 -11.16 13.34
C LYS A 783 49.47 -9.74 12.90
N LYS A 784 50.75 -9.38 12.77
CA LYS A 784 51.15 -8.09 12.19
C LYS A 784 50.78 -7.97 10.72
N GLN A 785 50.94 -9.03 9.92
CA GLN A 785 50.47 -9.05 8.53
C GLN A 785 48.94 -8.94 8.44
N GLN A 786 48.19 -9.63 9.31
CA GLN A 786 46.73 -9.48 9.38
C GLN A 786 46.31 -8.05 9.79
N VAL A 787 47.05 -7.42 10.70
CA VAL A 787 46.79 -6.02 11.09
C VAL A 787 47.10 -5.06 9.94
N GLU A 788 48.19 -5.27 9.19
CA GLU A 788 48.51 -4.47 8.00
C GLU A 788 47.50 -4.67 6.86
N GLU A 789 47.01 -5.89 6.64
CA GLU A 789 45.92 -6.16 5.68
C GLU A 789 44.61 -5.49 6.12
N ILE A 790 44.24 -5.59 7.40
CA ILE A 790 43.03 -4.96 7.93
C ILE A 790 43.15 -3.43 7.88
N GLN A 791 44.32 -2.87 8.17
CA GLN A 791 44.58 -1.43 8.02
C GLN A 791 44.52 -0.98 6.57
N SER A 792 45.00 -1.78 5.61
CA SER A 792 44.85 -1.52 4.18
C SER A 792 43.39 -1.59 3.72
N HIS A 793 42.62 -2.56 4.25
CA HIS A 793 41.19 -2.67 4.00
C HIS A 793 40.39 -1.52 4.62
N LEU A 794 40.76 -1.10 5.83
CA LEU A 794 40.16 0.05 6.52
C LEU A 794 40.43 1.33 5.73
N ALA A 795 41.67 1.56 5.29
CA ALA A 795 42.03 2.72 4.48
C ALA A 795 41.26 2.75 3.14
N ARG A 796 41.10 1.61 2.46
CA ARG A 796 40.25 1.52 1.26
C ARG A 796 38.78 1.80 1.58
N LYS A 797 38.27 1.33 2.71
CA LYS A 797 36.88 1.57 3.12
C LYS A 797 36.65 3.02 3.54
N GLU A 798 37.63 3.65 4.17
CA GLU A 798 37.61 5.09 4.47
C GLU A 798 37.66 5.92 3.18
N GLU A 799 38.44 5.52 2.18
CA GLU A 799 38.47 6.18 0.86
C GLU A 799 37.16 6.00 0.09
N GLU A 800 36.57 4.79 0.10
CA GLU A 800 35.24 4.52 -0.45
C GLU A 800 34.14 5.31 0.28
N LEU A 801 34.20 5.41 1.60
CA LEU A 801 33.28 6.20 2.42
C LEU A 801 33.41 7.69 2.09
N THR A 802 34.63 8.19 1.93
CA THR A 802 34.88 9.60 1.56
C THR A 802 34.37 9.89 0.15
N GLN A 803 34.55 8.97 -0.81
CA GLN A 803 33.96 9.09 -2.15
C GLN A 803 32.43 9.02 -2.12
N ALA A 804 31.85 8.18 -1.27
CA ALA A 804 30.40 8.10 -1.11
C ALA A 804 29.82 9.37 -0.47
N LEU A 805 30.51 9.96 0.52
CA LEU A 805 30.13 11.24 1.11
C LEU A 805 30.20 12.37 0.09
N ASN A 806 31.26 12.44 -0.71
CA ASN A 806 31.37 13.43 -1.80
C ASN A 806 30.24 13.27 -2.84
N ARG A 807 29.87 12.03 -3.19
CA ARG A 807 28.70 11.78 -4.06
C ARG A 807 27.40 12.18 -3.38
N CYS A 808 27.26 11.97 -2.09
CA CYS A 808 26.10 12.44 -1.33
C CYS A 808 26.00 13.96 -1.37
N ASP A 809 27.12 14.68 -1.23
CA ASP A 809 27.15 16.14 -1.32
C ASP A 809 26.83 16.63 -2.74
N GLU A 810 27.36 15.97 -3.78
CA GLU A 810 27.01 16.23 -5.18
C GLU A 810 25.51 16.00 -5.45
N GLU A 811 24.94 14.92 -4.94
CA GLU A 811 23.50 14.60 -5.04
C GLU A 811 22.64 15.58 -4.23
N ILE A 812 23.11 16.07 -3.07
CA ILE A 812 22.42 17.12 -2.30
C ILE A 812 22.39 18.44 -3.09
N ILE A 813 23.50 18.81 -3.74
CA ILE A 813 23.58 20.00 -4.60
C ILE A 813 22.70 19.82 -5.85
N ALA A 814 22.73 18.65 -6.50
CA ALA A 814 21.90 18.33 -7.65
C ALA A 814 20.41 18.33 -7.28
N LYS A 815 20.04 17.79 -6.11
CA LYS A 815 18.67 17.85 -5.57
C LYS A 815 18.23 19.28 -5.30
N ALA A 816 19.10 20.13 -4.74
CA ALA A 816 18.78 21.54 -4.52
C ALA A 816 18.60 22.30 -5.83
N GLN A 817 19.41 22.01 -6.86
CA GLN A 817 19.26 22.58 -8.20
C GLN A 817 17.99 22.09 -8.90
N ALA A 818 17.67 20.80 -8.80
CA ALA A 818 16.45 20.21 -9.33
C ALA A 818 15.20 20.77 -8.64
N GLN A 819 15.23 20.95 -7.30
CA GLN A 819 14.13 21.60 -6.56
C GLN A 819 13.95 23.07 -6.95
N LYS A 820 15.04 23.76 -7.33
CA LYS A 820 14.95 25.13 -7.83
C LYS A 820 14.34 25.16 -9.24
N MET A 821 14.77 24.29 -10.14
CA MET A 821 14.15 24.15 -11.47
C MET A 821 12.68 23.71 -11.38
N LEU A 822 12.34 22.85 -10.41
CA LEU A 822 10.95 22.44 -10.17
C LEU A 822 10.09 23.64 -9.79
N ARG A 823 10.55 24.52 -8.90
CA ARG A 823 9.83 25.75 -8.54
C ARG A 823 9.74 26.75 -9.69
N GLU A 824 10.78 26.87 -10.51
CA GLU A 824 10.75 27.72 -11.71
C GLU A 824 9.77 27.18 -12.76
N LEU A 825 9.71 25.86 -12.96
CA LEU A 825 8.75 25.20 -13.84
C LEU A 825 7.31 25.23 -13.28
N GLU A 826 7.13 25.11 -11.97
CA GLU A 826 5.84 25.26 -11.31
C GLU A 826 5.30 26.70 -11.49
N ASN A 827 6.16 27.70 -11.35
CA ASN A 827 5.79 29.10 -11.60
C ASN A 827 5.46 29.34 -13.09
N GLN A 828 6.23 28.77 -14.02
CA GLN A 828 5.93 28.84 -15.46
C GLN A 828 4.64 28.10 -15.80
N LEU A 829 4.33 27.00 -15.11
CA LEU A 829 3.09 26.25 -15.29
C LEU A 829 1.89 27.07 -14.81
N THR A 830 2.00 27.76 -13.67
CA THR A 830 0.95 28.66 -13.19
C THR A 830 0.73 29.85 -14.12
N GLU A 831 1.81 30.45 -14.63
CA GLU A 831 1.71 31.57 -15.59
C GLU A 831 1.08 31.10 -16.92
N ALA A 832 1.49 29.93 -17.43
CA ALA A 832 0.88 29.33 -18.62
C ALA A 832 -0.58 28.88 -18.40
N GLN A 833 -0.96 28.52 -17.18
CA GLN A 833 -2.35 28.22 -16.82
C GLN A 833 -3.20 29.49 -16.78
N GLU A 834 -2.68 30.57 -16.23
CA GLU A 834 -3.35 31.89 -16.25
C GLU A 834 -3.50 32.42 -17.68
N ASP A 835 -2.47 32.28 -18.53
CA ASP A 835 -2.54 32.62 -19.95
C ASP A 835 -3.56 31.76 -20.70
N LEU A 836 -3.64 30.46 -20.40
CA LEU A 836 -4.62 29.56 -21.01
C LEU A 836 -6.05 29.89 -20.58
N GLU A 837 -6.27 30.31 -19.33
CA GLU A 837 -7.58 30.77 -18.86
C GLU A 837 -7.97 32.11 -19.50
N ALA A 838 -7.02 33.05 -19.61
CA ALA A 838 -7.22 34.31 -20.31
C ALA A 838 -7.56 34.09 -21.80
N GLU A 839 -6.87 33.16 -22.47
CA GLU A 839 -7.14 32.81 -23.88
C GLU A 839 -8.49 32.08 -24.03
N LYS A 840 -8.89 31.24 -23.07
CA LYS A 840 -10.22 30.62 -23.04
C LYS A 840 -11.33 31.67 -22.88
N GLU A 841 -11.15 32.66 -22.01
CA GLU A 841 -12.10 33.77 -21.87
C GLU A 841 -12.16 34.64 -23.14
N ALA A 842 -11.01 34.95 -23.75
CA ALA A 842 -10.94 35.69 -25.01
C ALA A 842 -11.63 34.93 -26.15
N ARG A 843 -11.40 33.61 -26.24
CA ARG A 843 -12.04 32.73 -27.21
C ARG A 843 -13.55 32.61 -26.97
N ALA A 844 -13.99 32.52 -25.73
CA ALA A 844 -15.42 32.52 -25.39
C ALA A 844 -16.10 33.84 -25.79
N LYS A 845 -15.43 34.99 -25.58
CA LYS A 845 -15.91 36.30 -26.03
C LYS A 845 -15.95 36.38 -27.57
N ALA A 846 -14.94 35.86 -28.26
CA ALA A 846 -14.88 35.82 -29.72
C ALA A 846 -15.96 34.88 -30.32
N GLU A 847 -16.20 33.72 -29.73
CA GLU A 847 -17.27 32.80 -30.16
C GLU A 847 -18.66 33.37 -29.91
N LYS A 848 -18.85 34.14 -28.82
CA LYS A 848 -20.09 34.87 -28.57
C LYS A 848 -20.32 35.95 -29.64
N LEU A 849 -19.31 36.78 -29.92
CA LEU A 849 -19.36 37.77 -31.01
C LEU A 849 -19.61 37.13 -32.38
N LYS A 850 -19.03 35.96 -32.65
CA LYS A 850 -19.28 35.21 -33.88
C LYS A 850 -20.71 34.69 -33.96
N ARG A 851 -21.30 34.24 -32.86
CA ARG A 851 -22.73 33.85 -32.80
C ARG A 851 -23.63 35.04 -33.06
N ASP A 852 -23.39 36.15 -32.37
CA ASP A 852 -24.18 37.38 -32.50
C ASP A 852 -24.11 37.91 -33.96
N LEU A 853 -22.91 37.96 -34.56
CA LEU A 853 -22.72 38.34 -35.96
C LEU A 853 -23.38 37.36 -36.94
N ASN A 854 -23.40 36.05 -36.63
CA ASN A 854 -24.03 35.05 -37.49
C ASN A 854 -25.56 35.08 -37.41
N GLU A 855 -26.12 35.47 -36.26
CA GLU A 855 -27.55 35.77 -36.08
C GLU A 855 -27.94 37.06 -36.81
N GLU A 856 -27.10 38.11 -36.77
CA GLU A 856 -27.28 39.31 -37.59
C GLU A 856 -27.16 39.02 -39.10
N LEU A 857 -26.26 38.12 -39.51
CA LEU A 857 -26.09 37.69 -40.90
C LEU A 857 -27.31 36.89 -41.39
N GLU A 858 -27.88 36.01 -40.56
CA GLU A 858 -29.14 35.31 -40.84
C GLU A 858 -30.33 36.28 -40.91
N ALA A 859 -30.39 37.29 -40.03
CA ALA A 859 -31.41 38.34 -40.07
C ALA A 859 -31.31 39.18 -41.36
N LEU A 860 -30.11 39.64 -41.73
CA LEU A 860 -29.85 40.36 -42.98
C LEU A 860 -30.09 39.52 -44.22
N LYS A 861 -29.82 38.20 -44.16
CA LYS A 861 -30.07 37.26 -45.27
C LYS A 861 -31.57 37.01 -45.47
N ASN A 862 -32.35 37.02 -44.39
CA ASN A 862 -33.82 36.97 -44.45
C ASN A 862 -34.42 38.29 -44.97
N GLU A 863 -33.87 39.45 -44.61
CA GLU A 863 -34.26 40.75 -45.21
C GLU A 863 -33.84 40.86 -46.70
N LEU A 864 -32.71 40.27 -47.09
CA LEU A 864 -32.24 40.21 -48.48
C LEU A 864 -33.11 39.28 -49.35
N LEU A 865 -33.64 38.20 -48.76
CA LEU A 865 -34.56 37.27 -49.43
C LEU A 865 -35.94 37.90 -49.68
N ASP A 866 -36.42 38.76 -48.77
CA ASP A 866 -37.67 39.50 -48.94
C ASP A 866 -37.55 40.68 -49.93
N SER A 867 -36.35 41.22 -50.15
CA SER A 867 -36.12 42.32 -51.10
C SER A 867 -35.79 41.87 -52.54
N ASN A 868 -35.86 40.56 -52.85
CA ASN A 868 -35.34 40.00 -54.10
C ASN A 868 -36.28 40.10 -55.32
N ASN A 869 -37.05 41.18 -55.42
CA ASN A 869 -37.91 41.49 -56.58
C ASN A 869 -37.70 42.95 -57.07
N SER A 870 -36.52 43.29 -57.61
CA SER A 870 -36.43 44.10 -58.84
C SER A 870 -34.97 44.27 -59.32
N SER A 871 -34.74 43.93 -60.58
CA SER A 871 -33.42 43.78 -61.22
C SER A 871 -32.89 45.07 -61.86
N ALA A 872 -32.96 46.22 -61.19
CA ALA A 872 -32.41 47.47 -61.74
C ALA A 872 -31.41 48.19 -60.81
N THR A 873 -31.44 47.92 -59.51
CA THR A 873 -30.58 48.54 -58.50
C THR A 873 -29.23 47.84 -58.32
N GLN A 874 -29.06 46.61 -58.81
CA GLN A 874 -27.83 45.81 -58.64
C GLN A 874 -26.58 46.42 -59.32
N GLN A 875 -26.75 47.18 -60.40
CA GLN A 875 -25.60 47.71 -61.13
C GLN A 875 -25.06 49.02 -60.51
N ALA A 876 -25.92 49.79 -59.85
CA ALA A 876 -25.53 51.00 -59.11
C ALA A 876 -25.01 50.69 -57.69
N LEU A 877 -25.43 49.58 -57.08
CA LEU A 877 -24.91 49.14 -55.79
C LEU A 877 -23.52 48.53 -55.89
N ARG A 878 -23.18 47.87 -57.01
CA ARG A 878 -21.84 47.29 -57.22
C ARG A 878 -20.74 48.36 -57.28
N THR A 879 -20.99 49.47 -57.95
CA THR A 879 -20.05 50.60 -57.99
C THR A 879 -19.91 51.28 -56.63
N LYS A 880 -21.00 51.38 -55.86
CA LYS A 880 -20.96 51.90 -54.48
C LYS A 880 -20.23 50.96 -53.50
N MET A 881 -20.39 49.65 -53.65
CA MET A 881 -19.67 48.65 -52.87
C MET A 881 -18.16 48.64 -53.18
N GLU A 882 -17.74 48.92 -54.41
CA GLU A 882 -16.30 49.03 -54.75
C GLU A 882 -15.66 50.27 -54.12
N GLU A 883 -16.40 51.39 -54.01
CA GLU A 883 -15.93 52.60 -53.31
C GLU A 883 -15.88 52.38 -51.79
N GLU A 884 -16.89 51.74 -51.19
CA GLU A 884 -16.91 51.42 -49.76
C GLU A 884 -15.87 50.35 -49.38
N LEU A 885 -15.62 49.37 -50.25
CA LEU A 885 -14.57 48.37 -50.04
C LEU A 885 -13.17 49.00 -50.05
N ASN A 886 -12.94 49.97 -50.93
CA ASN A 886 -11.66 50.71 -50.97
C ASN A 886 -11.51 51.66 -49.78
N PHE A 887 -12.59 52.24 -49.28
CA PHE A 887 -12.59 53.04 -48.07
C PHE A 887 -12.31 52.19 -46.82
N LEU A 888 -12.96 51.03 -46.69
CA LEU A 888 -12.74 50.08 -45.60
C LEU A 888 -11.33 49.48 -45.63
N LYS A 889 -10.76 49.21 -46.81
CA LYS A 889 -9.37 48.76 -46.93
C LYS A 889 -8.37 49.81 -46.44
N ARG A 890 -8.59 51.09 -46.75
CA ARG A 890 -7.75 52.18 -46.23
C ARG A 890 -7.87 52.33 -44.72
N ASN A 891 -9.08 52.28 -44.17
CA ASN A 891 -9.26 52.34 -42.72
C ASN A 891 -8.66 51.12 -42.01
N LEU A 892 -8.73 49.94 -42.62
CA LEU A 892 -8.09 48.74 -42.09
C LEU A 892 -6.56 48.87 -42.12
N GLU A 893 -5.97 49.41 -43.18
CA GLU A 893 -4.54 49.68 -43.27
C GLU A 893 -4.09 50.75 -42.25
N GLU A 894 -4.88 51.80 -42.02
CA GLU A 894 -4.61 52.82 -41.00
C GLU A 894 -4.72 52.27 -39.57
N GLU A 895 -5.75 51.48 -39.26
CA GLU A 895 -5.90 50.81 -37.96
C GLU A 895 -4.80 49.76 -37.72
N THR A 896 -4.39 49.04 -38.76
CA THR A 896 -3.29 48.07 -38.66
C THR A 896 -1.96 48.79 -38.41
N ALA A 897 -1.74 49.95 -39.03
CA ALA A 897 -0.56 50.78 -38.76
C ALA A 897 -0.59 51.38 -37.33
N LEU A 898 -1.77 51.79 -36.84
CA LEU A 898 -1.96 52.26 -35.46
C LEU A 898 -1.69 51.15 -34.43
N HIS A 899 -2.18 49.93 -34.70
CA HIS A 899 -1.88 48.76 -33.87
C HIS A 899 -0.40 48.38 -33.89
N GLN A 900 0.25 48.42 -35.05
CA GLN A 900 1.69 48.17 -35.14
C GLN A 900 2.49 49.21 -34.35
N ASN A 901 2.11 50.49 -34.41
CA ASN A 901 2.74 51.54 -33.60
C ASN A 901 2.50 51.34 -32.09
N GLN A 902 1.30 50.93 -31.67
CA GLN A 902 1.03 50.60 -30.26
C GLN A 902 1.84 49.40 -29.76
N ILE A 903 2.03 48.38 -30.59
CA ILE A 903 2.87 47.21 -30.25
C ILE A 903 4.33 47.63 -30.12
N VAL A 904 4.83 48.54 -30.97
CA VAL A 904 6.19 49.07 -30.85
C VAL A 904 6.36 49.90 -29.57
N ASP A 905 5.38 50.74 -29.22
CA ASP A 905 5.37 51.50 -27.97
C ASP A 905 5.33 50.59 -26.72
N LEU A 906 4.54 49.52 -26.76
CA LEU A 906 4.48 48.52 -25.68
C LEU A 906 5.79 47.75 -25.55
N ARG A 907 6.46 47.43 -26.67
CA ARG A 907 7.79 46.80 -26.66
C ARG A 907 8.86 47.74 -26.10
N GLN A 908 8.81 49.03 -26.43
CA GLN A 908 9.71 50.03 -25.84
C GLN A 908 9.48 50.18 -24.34
N LYS A 909 8.21 50.25 -23.88
CA LYS A 909 7.89 50.29 -22.44
C LYS A 909 8.37 49.04 -21.71
N HIS A 910 8.17 47.86 -22.29
CA HIS A 910 8.70 46.61 -21.72
C HIS A 910 10.23 46.62 -21.65
N ASN A 911 10.92 47.08 -22.68
CA ASN A 911 12.39 47.18 -22.63
C ASN A 911 12.88 48.13 -21.55
N VAL A 912 12.22 49.26 -21.31
CA VAL A 912 12.58 50.19 -20.21
C VAL A 912 12.33 49.54 -18.84
N VAL A 913 11.28 48.73 -18.69
CA VAL A 913 11.01 47.99 -17.45
C VAL A 913 12.07 46.89 -17.25
N VAL A 914 12.47 46.19 -18.31
CA VAL A 914 13.52 45.17 -18.26
C VAL A 914 14.88 45.79 -17.92
N GLU A 915 15.21 46.95 -18.48
CA GLU A 915 16.43 47.69 -18.09
C GLU A 915 16.40 48.09 -16.61
N LYS A 916 15.27 48.61 -16.11
CA LYS A 916 15.12 48.92 -14.67
C LYS A 916 15.25 47.70 -13.77
N LEU A 917 14.69 46.56 -14.19
CA LEU A 917 14.81 45.31 -13.44
C LEU A 917 16.24 44.80 -13.45
N ASN A 918 16.96 44.92 -14.57
CA ASN A 918 18.38 44.58 -14.66
C ASN A 918 19.25 45.51 -13.79
N GLU A 919 18.97 46.80 -13.75
CA GLU A 919 19.66 47.74 -12.84
C GLU A 919 19.39 47.41 -11.36
N GLN A 920 18.16 46.99 -11.02
CA GLN A 920 17.84 46.52 -9.67
C GLN A 920 18.55 45.21 -9.35
N LEU A 921 18.68 44.30 -10.32
CA LEU A 921 19.35 43.01 -10.15
C LEU A 921 20.87 43.21 -9.95
N ASP A 922 21.48 44.11 -10.70
CA ASP A 922 22.88 44.52 -10.52
C ASP A 922 23.12 45.23 -9.18
N SER A 923 22.17 46.06 -8.74
CA SER A 923 22.21 46.71 -7.42
C SER A 923 22.15 45.68 -6.28
N ILE A 924 21.26 44.69 -6.40
CA ILE A 924 21.13 43.60 -5.42
C ILE A 924 22.37 42.69 -5.45
N GLN A 925 22.95 42.42 -6.63
CA GLN A 925 24.20 41.66 -6.73
C GLN A 925 25.37 42.38 -6.06
N LYS A 926 25.50 43.69 -6.24
CA LYS A 926 26.52 44.49 -5.55
C LYS A 926 26.29 44.51 -4.04
N ALA A 927 25.05 44.70 -3.59
CA ALA A 927 24.70 44.66 -2.17
C ALA A 927 24.97 43.29 -1.53
N ARG A 928 24.74 42.20 -2.29
CA ARG A 928 25.08 40.83 -1.88
C ARG A 928 26.58 40.63 -1.77
N GLN A 929 27.36 41.06 -2.75
CA GLN A 929 28.84 40.98 -2.70
C GLN A 929 29.41 41.81 -1.54
N GLU A 930 28.83 42.97 -1.25
CA GLU A 930 29.23 43.82 -0.14
C GLU A 930 28.86 43.18 1.22
N SER A 931 27.69 42.56 1.33
CA SER A 931 27.31 41.76 2.51
C SER A 931 28.20 40.52 2.69
N GLU A 932 28.57 39.82 1.62
CA GLU A 932 29.51 38.69 1.70
C GLU A 932 30.91 39.13 2.13
N ARG A 933 31.38 40.29 1.65
CA ARG A 933 32.64 40.88 2.12
C ARG A 933 32.57 41.28 3.59
N ARG A 934 31.47 41.89 4.05
CA ARG A 934 31.25 42.20 5.48
C ARG A 934 31.17 40.94 6.33
N ARG A 935 30.49 39.89 5.84
CA ARG A 935 30.42 38.58 6.51
C ARG A 935 31.81 37.97 6.66
N LYS A 936 32.63 37.96 5.61
CA LYS A 936 34.02 37.48 5.68
C LYS A 936 34.90 38.34 6.59
N GLN A 937 34.71 39.66 6.61
CA GLN A 937 35.42 40.53 7.55
C GLN A 937 35.01 40.25 9.01
N LEU A 938 33.72 40.02 9.27
CA LEU A 938 33.22 39.65 10.60
C LEU A 938 33.66 38.25 11.02
N GLU A 939 33.72 37.29 10.09
CA GLU A 939 34.30 35.95 10.34
C GLU A 939 35.79 36.05 10.67
N ASN A 940 36.55 36.84 9.90
CA ASN A 940 37.97 37.06 10.19
C ASN A 940 38.16 37.77 11.53
N GLN A 941 37.33 38.77 11.86
CA GLN A 941 37.36 39.44 13.17
C GLN A 941 36.95 38.50 14.31
N ALA A 942 35.99 37.61 14.08
CA ALA A 942 35.59 36.59 15.05
C ALA A 942 36.70 35.55 15.26
N GLN A 943 37.40 35.13 14.19
CA GLN A 943 38.59 34.28 14.28
C GLN A 943 39.75 34.98 14.99
N GLU A 944 39.98 36.26 14.71
CA GLU A 944 41.04 37.05 15.35
C GLU A 944 40.72 37.32 16.82
N LEU A 945 39.44 37.52 17.17
CA LEU A 945 38.96 37.62 18.55
C LEU A 945 39.01 36.27 19.26
N ALA A 946 38.70 35.17 18.59
CA ALA A 946 38.85 33.82 19.13
C ALA A 946 40.32 33.48 19.38
N MET A 947 41.22 33.81 18.45
CA MET A 947 42.66 33.69 18.66
C MET A 947 43.16 34.58 19.80
N LYS A 948 42.66 35.82 19.92
CA LYS A 948 42.99 36.70 21.07
C LYS A 948 42.40 36.18 22.38
N LEU A 949 41.24 35.52 22.35
CA LEU A 949 40.63 34.89 23.52
C LEU A 949 41.46 33.67 23.96
N ASP A 950 41.88 32.84 23.01
CA ASP A 950 42.82 31.72 23.22
C ASP A 950 44.17 32.22 23.76
N ASP A 951 44.72 33.31 23.21
CA ASP A 951 45.98 33.90 23.70
C ASP A 951 45.81 34.52 25.10
N VAL A 952 44.63 35.05 25.43
CA VAL A 952 44.31 35.57 26.77
C VAL A 952 44.06 34.44 27.76
N GLU A 953 43.41 33.35 27.36
CA GLU A 953 43.22 32.15 28.18
C GLU A 953 44.54 31.42 28.40
N ARG A 954 45.39 31.34 27.38
CA ARG A 954 46.75 30.82 27.46
C ARG A 954 47.65 31.71 28.32
N ASN A 955 47.59 33.04 28.18
CA ASN A 955 48.30 33.97 29.08
C ASN A 955 47.73 33.94 30.51
N LYS A 956 46.43 33.71 30.70
CA LYS A 956 45.84 33.45 32.03
C LYS A 956 46.33 32.14 32.62
N GLY A 957 46.47 31.09 31.81
CA GLY A 957 47.08 29.82 32.20
C GLY A 957 48.54 29.97 32.59
N GLU A 958 49.34 30.68 31.78
CA GLU A 958 50.76 30.97 32.06
C GLU A 958 50.94 31.93 33.26
N MET A 959 50.02 32.89 33.46
CA MET A 959 49.98 33.77 34.64
C MET A 959 49.46 33.05 35.89
N ALA A 960 48.57 32.08 35.77
CA ALA A 960 48.15 31.22 36.87
C ALA A 960 49.26 30.24 37.27
N GLU A 961 50.00 29.67 36.30
CA GLU A 961 51.21 28.88 36.56
C GLU A 961 52.34 29.74 37.15
N ARG A 962 52.52 30.98 36.71
CA ARG A 962 53.48 31.93 37.32
C ARG A 962 53.04 32.40 38.70
N ALA A 963 51.75 32.62 38.96
CA ALA A 963 51.23 32.98 40.28
C ALA A 963 51.34 31.81 41.27
N GLN A 964 51.18 30.57 40.81
CA GLN A 964 51.36 29.37 41.63
C GLN A 964 52.84 29.01 41.84
N LYS A 965 53.74 29.38 40.91
CA LYS A 965 55.22 29.28 41.08
C LYS A 965 55.87 30.46 41.82
N LEU A 966 55.19 31.60 42.01
CA LEU A 966 55.65 32.75 42.79
C LEU A 966 55.10 32.82 44.23
N GLN A 967 54.32 31.82 44.66
CA GLN A 967 53.79 31.72 46.03
C GLN A 967 54.54 30.73 46.93
N VAL A 968 55.82 30.42 46.61
CA VAL A 968 56.71 29.58 47.45
C VAL A 968 58.09 30.23 47.71
N PHE A 969 58.32 31.52 47.42
CA PHE A 969 59.55 32.18 47.87
C PHE A 969 59.29 33.53 48.56
N LYS A 970 59.43 33.48 49.89
CA LYS A 970 59.80 34.56 50.83
C LYS A 970 58.66 35.40 51.43
N LEU A 971 57.90 34.72 52.30
CA LEU A 971 57.83 35.13 53.70
C LEU A 971 59.11 34.68 54.43
N PHE A 972 60.03 35.62 54.66
CA PHE A 972 61.09 35.55 55.67
C PHE A 972 61.28 36.99 56.22
N PRO A 973 61.08 37.24 57.54
CA PRO A 973 61.07 38.59 58.12
C PRO A 973 62.32 38.92 58.95
N ARG A 974 62.60 40.22 59.16
CA ARG A 974 63.38 40.91 60.24
C ARG A 974 64.30 42.01 59.67
N LEU A 975 64.06 43.31 59.93
CA LEU A 975 64.31 44.11 61.15
C LEU A 975 65.79 44.40 61.45
N GLY A 976 66.12 45.69 61.63
CA GLY A 976 67.11 46.07 62.65
C GLY A 976 68.34 46.89 62.25
N ARG A 977 68.15 48.08 61.67
CA ARG A 977 68.69 49.33 62.25
C ARG A 977 67.48 50.13 62.76
N LYS A 978 67.34 50.54 64.03
CA LYS A 978 68.00 50.15 65.29
C LYS A 978 67.15 50.78 66.45
N LYS A 979 66.64 49.92 67.34
CA LYS A 979 66.20 50.16 68.74
C LYS A 979 64.97 51.05 69.07
N TYR A 980 64.03 50.41 69.80
CA TYR A 980 63.26 50.81 71.00
C TYR A 980 62.63 52.22 71.08
N GLU A 981 61.30 52.28 71.06
CA GLU A 981 60.41 52.44 72.24
C GLU A 981 59.01 51.90 71.94
#